data_AF-A0A2H5AYQ2-F1
#
_entry.id   AF-A0A2H5AYQ2-F1
#
_cell.length_a   1.000
_cell.length_b   1.000
_cell.length_c   1.000
_cell.angle_alpha   90.00
_cell.angle_beta   90.00
_cell.angle_gamma   90.00
#
_symmetry.space_group_name_H-M   'P 1'
#
loop_
_entity.id
_entity.type
_entity.pdbx_description
1 polymer ?
#
loop_
_entity_poly.entity_id
_entity_poly.type
_entity_poly.pdbx_seq_one_letter_code
_entity_poly.pdbx_strand_id
1 'polypeptide(L)'
;MGLAVVRVCDPDGRVRGLGFVADLSGTVVTAHEVVAGLERVVLHVPGGQTRVLGEGRVEPWPEYGLAVLRTDGVGGLPVPPLAVVGAGGPLVAVPYLRAEAEEPALSQGGVLAGGAAVYPWQGVFHLVEGALLLDLPQLGAPPTAGAPVLDAGTGAVLAVVAPGLRSGHQQGVPAVPLRGAGVAELLARNAATVPAYGRALNLAGVLQLASVQLGSAVAGPGRIADLAADRVDRPDGLTGEEPQCAVTALVGAAGSGRTTELAALTVRRAGGRQPLPTLWLRGADLASGDGSPVPAVARALARAAELLEVAAPEPDEVARICGAAGRPLLVVLDAPEEAQAALTERWFTTCRDWLAEVGARLLLACGPQEWERLAPALPEARPHGLGPLPAEAADRAARRYGLPSGWLGPAEAPHPLALRLAGGLQSEGVRGPAPGRGELFAGHFDLCCLRVARRLAAGTQVRPPGAHRRGAVRPAAERPGQVRRLAAVVAGRLHESARLMLAVGHGGLSRAAFEGLFPEEGGWAAAVLAEGVFVPAGSGYRLAHEEFAEWLQGLHLDLDGALRLLLAEREEPDRAGSPAGADGVGHAWGVPGAGGARSHGVPRHRVGPVVAALRRVAGEPRALDWWLRRLWRALEGAEPGSEGQWWAGRLLAVVLAGLPEPGEHLELLGLLAERGERGGEFGPAFWAGLPLGLADRLGLLRRLVRSDGPEQSFRAATAELLVADPAGVLPLLCGWFEDDSRPAERPGATVADIAHDLLYAHRRLALDNLTECLVDAAHPRADALLSLLAVEEPSALCRAVDRWSHDPRPERHVAAAVHGLRAAPYASGSGGGLLRFAAATLLAREGEPALHGAALALLLRYPESRPRHLARALAAYRADDPFVTAQALAPALAAEPEPVLAALRERLAEPGGAVAEALGLLAEAQDPATVRQGLLLAAELLADHPERADRLAAYADRLLARGHRVTPLLAPLRGQPPAVRRAFAARLARPGPAPGRARWTVCWRGSATRWC
;
A
#
# COMPACT_ATOMS: atom_id res chain seq x y z
N MET A 1 43.46 -26.80 -27.11
CA MET A 1 42.48 -27.47 -26.24
C MET A 1 42.58 -28.95 -26.50
N GLY A 2 42.84 -29.77 -25.47
CA GLY A 2 42.75 -31.23 -25.61
C GLY A 2 41.30 -31.65 -25.89
N LEU A 3 41.11 -32.76 -26.61
CA LEU A 3 39.76 -33.29 -26.90
C LEU A 3 39.09 -33.73 -25.59
N ALA A 4 37.89 -33.23 -25.32
CA ALA A 4 37.12 -33.51 -24.10
C ALA A 4 36.40 -34.87 -24.17
N VAL A 5 37.19 -35.95 -24.34
CA VAL A 5 36.70 -37.33 -24.42
C VAL A 5 37.41 -38.21 -23.40
N VAL A 6 36.76 -39.29 -23.01
CA VAL A 6 37.30 -40.33 -22.12
C VAL A 6 37.52 -41.61 -22.90
N ARG A 7 38.60 -42.34 -22.62
CA ARG A 7 38.82 -43.68 -23.17
C ARG A 7 38.12 -44.69 -22.28
N VAL A 8 37.32 -45.55 -22.87
CA VAL A 8 36.63 -46.64 -22.17
C VAL A 8 37.37 -47.93 -22.46
N CYS A 9 37.91 -48.55 -21.42
CA CYS A 9 38.64 -49.80 -21.49
C CYS A 9 37.89 -50.93 -20.80
N ASP A 10 38.14 -52.16 -21.23
CA ASP A 10 37.74 -53.34 -20.49
C ASP A 10 38.61 -53.54 -19.22
N PRO A 11 38.25 -54.47 -18.33
CA PRO A 11 39.03 -54.73 -17.11
C PRO A 11 40.48 -55.17 -17.36
N ASP A 12 40.79 -55.68 -18.56
CA ASP A 12 42.14 -56.08 -18.98
C ASP A 12 42.96 -54.88 -19.52
N GLY A 13 42.38 -53.68 -19.52
CA GLY A 13 43.02 -52.44 -19.96
C GLY A 13 42.99 -52.22 -21.47
N ARG A 14 42.28 -53.06 -22.24
CA ARG A 14 42.16 -52.88 -23.70
C ARG A 14 41.12 -51.81 -24.00
N VAL A 15 41.47 -50.89 -24.89
CA VAL A 15 40.56 -49.81 -25.30
C VAL A 15 39.41 -50.38 -26.12
N ARG A 16 38.18 -50.15 -25.65
CA ARG A 16 36.94 -50.57 -26.32
C ARG A 16 36.33 -49.45 -27.16
N GLY A 17 36.58 -48.20 -26.78
CA GLY A 17 36.06 -47.04 -27.48
C GLY A 17 36.30 -45.74 -26.73
N LEU A 18 35.58 -44.71 -27.15
CA LEU A 18 35.56 -43.40 -26.51
C LEU A 18 34.21 -43.17 -25.83
N GLY A 19 34.16 -42.18 -24.96
CA GLY A 19 32.92 -41.59 -24.46
C GLY A 19 33.13 -40.11 -24.20
N PHE A 20 32.07 -39.39 -23.87
CA PHE A 20 32.15 -37.98 -23.49
C PHE A 20 31.34 -37.73 -22.23
N VAL A 21 31.72 -36.70 -21.47
CA VAL A 21 30.99 -36.30 -20.27
C VAL A 21 29.79 -35.45 -20.69
N ALA A 22 28.59 -35.82 -20.25
CA ALA A 22 27.34 -35.19 -20.65
C ALA A 22 26.78 -34.23 -19.58
N ASP A 23 27.22 -34.27 -18.33
CA ASP A 23 26.77 -33.31 -17.31
C ASP A 23 27.82 -33.08 -16.22
N LEU A 24 27.58 -32.06 -15.38
CA LEU A 24 28.47 -31.71 -14.26
C LEU A 24 28.55 -32.81 -13.18
N SER A 25 27.65 -33.80 -13.21
CA SER A 25 27.71 -34.98 -12.32
C SER A 25 28.74 -36.00 -12.78
N GLY A 26 29.37 -35.79 -13.95
CA GLY A 26 30.33 -36.72 -14.52
C GLY A 26 29.67 -37.91 -15.22
N THR A 27 28.43 -37.78 -15.69
CA THR A 27 27.77 -38.83 -16.48
C THR A 27 28.48 -38.97 -17.83
N VAL A 28 28.91 -40.18 -18.20
CA VAL A 28 29.57 -40.43 -19.48
C VAL A 28 28.60 -41.13 -20.44
N VAL A 29 28.54 -40.66 -21.69
CA VAL A 29 27.78 -41.33 -22.76
C VAL A 29 28.74 -41.96 -23.76
N THR A 30 28.41 -43.18 -24.19
CA THR A 30 29.14 -43.95 -25.20
C THR A 30 28.16 -44.78 -26.04
N ALA A 31 28.65 -45.43 -27.10
CA ALA A 31 27.88 -46.41 -27.86
C ALA A 31 27.74 -47.72 -27.05
N HIS A 32 26.61 -48.40 -27.18
CA HIS A 32 26.34 -49.65 -26.46
C HIS A 32 27.43 -50.72 -26.73
N GLU A 33 27.91 -50.82 -27.97
CA GLU A 33 28.95 -51.80 -28.37
C GLU A 33 30.28 -51.65 -27.60
N VAL A 34 30.55 -50.47 -27.04
CA VAL A 34 31.74 -50.21 -26.22
C VAL A 34 31.67 -50.95 -24.88
N VAL A 35 30.48 -51.11 -24.32
CA VAL A 35 30.25 -51.77 -23.02
C VAL A 35 29.56 -53.13 -23.15
N ALA A 36 29.19 -53.51 -24.37
CA ALA A 36 28.55 -54.78 -24.68
C ALA A 36 29.30 -55.97 -24.07
N GLY A 37 28.61 -56.69 -23.17
CA GLY A 37 29.13 -57.87 -22.46
C GLY A 37 30.06 -57.56 -21.28
N LEU A 38 30.16 -56.30 -20.83
CA LEU A 38 31.01 -55.89 -19.71
C LEU A 38 30.17 -55.49 -18.49
N GLU A 39 30.45 -56.10 -17.34
CA GLU A 39 29.88 -55.69 -16.04
C GLU A 39 30.69 -54.58 -15.36
N ARG A 40 31.95 -54.40 -15.80
CA ARG A 40 32.89 -53.41 -15.27
C ARG A 40 33.67 -52.77 -16.40
N VAL A 41 33.93 -51.48 -16.30
CA VAL A 41 34.70 -50.70 -17.28
C VAL A 41 35.72 -49.81 -16.57
N VAL A 42 36.80 -49.50 -17.26
CA VAL A 42 37.86 -48.60 -16.78
C VAL A 42 37.87 -47.35 -17.64
N LEU A 43 37.64 -46.19 -17.03
CA LEU A 43 37.71 -44.89 -17.70
C LEU A 43 39.12 -44.30 -17.55
N HIS A 44 39.76 -43.94 -18.66
CA HIS A 44 40.96 -43.11 -18.65
C HIS A 44 40.62 -41.70 -19.11
N VAL A 45 40.89 -40.72 -18.24
CA VAL A 45 40.66 -39.30 -18.56
C VAL A 45 41.94 -38.65 -19.13
N PRO A 46 41.80 -37.59 -19.93
CA PRO A 46 42.91 -36.72 -20.30
C PRO A 46 43.68 -36.26 -19.05
N GLY A 47 45.01 -36.45 -19.03
CA GLY A 47 45.85 -36.18 -17.85
C GLY A 47 46.20 -37.42 -17.00
N GLY A 48 45.84 -38.63 -17.46
CA GLY A 48 46.38 -39.90 -16.93
C GLY A 48 45.66 -40.48 -15.72
N GLN A 49 44.62 -39.82 -15.20
CA GLN A 49 43.82 -40.41 -14.12
C GLN A 49 42.95 -41.55 -14.66
N THR A 50 42.73 -42.56 -13.83
CA THR A 50 41.97 -43.77 -14.19
C THR A 50 40.86 -43.98 -13.16
N ARG A 51 39.66 -44.34 -13.62
CA ARG A 51 38.49 -44.57 -12.75
C ARG A 51 37.80 -45.88 -13.12
N VAL A 52 37.72 -46.79 -12.16
CA VAL A 52 37.07 -48.09 -12.33
C VAL A 52 35.59 -47.96 -11.98
N LEU A 53 34.71 -48.39 -12.89
CA LEU A 53 33.26 -48.42 -12.68
C LEU A 53 32.79 -49.86 -12.51
N GLY A 54 32.16 -50.11 -11.36
CA GLY A 54 31.62 -51.41 -10.98
C GLY A 54 30.23 -51.70 -11.56
N GLU A 55 29.71 -52.87 -11.23
CA GLU A 55 28.36 -53.30 -11.56
C GLU A 55 27.32 -52.29 -11.02
N GLY A 56 26.27 -52.02 -11.80
CA GLY A 56 25.26 -50.99 -11.50
C GLY A 56 25.69 -49.55 -11.80
N ARG A 57 26.92 -49.32 -12.27
CA ARG A 57 27.39 -48.02 -12.81
C ARG A 57 27.38 -47.95 -14.33
N VAL A 58 27.24 -49.08 -14.99
CA VAL A 58 27.12 -49.21 -16.44
C VAL A 58 25.65 -49.48 -16.76
N GLU A 59 25.02 -48.57 -17.48
CA GLU A 59 23.62 -48.65 -17.87
C GLU A 59 23.54 -48.81 -19.39
N PRO A 60 23.43 -50.05 -19.90
CA PRO A 60 23.33 -50.32 -21.33
C PRO A 60 21.92 -50.04 -21.86
N TRP A 61 21.82 -49.33 -22.99
CA TRP A 61 20.57 -49.05 -23.68
C TRP A 61 20.63 -49.53 -25.15
N PRO A 62 20.59 -50.85 -25.39
CA PRO A 62 20.70 -51.42 -26.73
C PRO A 62 19.59 -50.94 -27.68
N GLU A 63 18.41 -50.62 -27.17
CA GLU A 63 17.30 -50.04 -27.94
C GLU A 63 17.62 -48.67 -28.55
N TYR A 64 18.55 -47.95 -27.96
CA TYR A 64 19.06 -46.67 -28.46
C TYR A 64 20.49 -46.80 -29.01
N GLY A 65 21.09 -47.99 -29.06
CA GLY A 65 22.50 -48.17 -29.45
C GLY A 65 23.51 -47.42 -28.56
N LEU A 66 23.10 -47.01 -27.35
CA LEU A 66 23.88 -46.17 -26.44
C LEU A 66 24.12 -46.87 -25.10
N ALA A 67 25.04 -46.33 -24.30
CA ALA A 67 25.19 -46.68 -22.90
C ALA A 67 25.58 -45.45 -22.08
N VAL A 68 25.13 -45.43 -20.83
CA VAL A 68 25.42 -44.37 -19.85
C VAL A 68 26.26 -44.94 -18.71
N LEU A 69 27.34 -44.25 -18.37
CA LEU A 69 28.24 -44.62 -17.28
C LEU A 69 28.16 -43.58 -16.18
N ARG A 70 27.73 -44.00 -14.99
CA ARG A 70 27.57 -43.12 -13.82
C ARG A 70 28.83 -43.14 -12.97
N THR A 71 29.44 -41.98 -12.76
CA THR A 71 30.72 -41.92 -12.05
C THR A 71 30.62 -41.52 -10.57
N ASP A 72 29.49 -40.95 -10.13
CA ASP A 72 29.12 -40.61 -8.73
C ASP A 72 30.23 -39.95 -7.88
N GLY A 73 31.16 -39.25 -8.50
CA GLY A 73 32.26 -38.61 -7.80
C GLY A 73 31.86 -37.27 -7.19
N VAL A 74 32.19 -37.06 -5.91
CA VAL A 74 32.25 -35.71 -5.35
C VAL A 74 33.26 -34.91 -6.17
N GLY A 75 32.77 -33.90 -6.91
CA GLY A 75 33.58 -33.06 -7.82
C GLY A 75 33.57 -33.45 -9.31
N GLY A 76 32.79 -34.46 -9.73
CA GLY A 76 32.66 -34.86 -11.14
C GLY A 76 33.90 -35.58 -11.71
N LEU A 77 33.95 -35.70 -13.05
CA LEU A 77 35.17 -36.09 -13.79
C LEU A 77 35.96 -34.83 -14.16
N PRO A 78 37.31 -34.84 -14.16
CA PRO A 78 38.14 -33.70 -14.54
C PRO A 78 38.18 -33.48 -16.07
N VAL A 79 37.03 -33.64 -16.73
CA VAL A 79 36.83 -33.48 -18.16
C VAL A 79 35.61 -32.57 -18.33
N PRO A 80 35.72 -31.46 -19.08
CA PRO A 80 34.60 -30.56 -19.26
C PRO A 80 33.47 -31.29 -19.99
N PRO A 81 32.21 -31.16 -19.53
CA PRO A 81 31.09 -31.78 -20.21
C PRO A 81 30.83 -31.12 -21.57
N LEU A 82 30.29 -31.89 -22.52
CA LEU A 82 29.93 -31.40 -23.85
C LEU A 82 28.41 -31.19 -23.95
N ALA A 83 28.01 -30.06 -24.51
CA ALA A 83 26.60 -29.79 -24.77
C ALA A 83 26.08 -30.74 -25.86
N VAL A 84 24.88 -31.27 -25.65
CA VAL A 84 24.23 -32.18 -26.58
C VAL A 84 23.06 -31.45 -27.22
N VAL A 85 22.94 -31.54 -28.55
CA VAL A 85 21.84 -30.93 -29.28
C VAL A 85 21.16 -31.93 -30.20
N GLY A 86 19.85 -31.76 -30.35
CA GLY A 86 19.05 -32.65 -31.18
C GLY A 86 19.39 -32.51 -32.66
N ALA A 87 19.72 -31.31 -33.15
CA ALA A 87 19.98 -31.04 -34.56
C ALA A 87 21.23 -30.17 -34.74
N GLY A 88 21.98 -30.42 -35.81
CA GLY A 88 23.24 -29.76 -36.12
C GLY A 88 23.34 -29.34 -37.58
N GLY A 89 24.50 -28.80 -37.94
CA GLY A 89 24.80 -28.37 -39.29
C GLY A 89 25.36 -29.53 -40.11
N PRO A 90 25.58 -29.31 -41.41
CA PRO A 90 26.06 -30.37 -42.29
C PRO A 90 27.51 -30.75 -42.02
N LEU A 91 28.31 -29.88 -41.38
CA LEU A 91 29.73 -30.09 -41.11
C LEU A 91 29.95 -30.61 -39.69
N VAL A 92 30.74 -31.68 -39.58
CA VAL A 92 31.01 -32.37 -38.32
C VAL A 92 32.50 -32.57 -38.08
N ALA A 93 32.85 -32.73 -36.82
CA ALA A 93 34.18 -33.13 -36.37
C ALA A 93 34.05 -34.32 -35.41
N VAL A 94 34.85 -35.36 -35.63
CA VAL A 94 34.75 -36.63 -34.90
C VAL A 94 36.13 -37.01 -34.36
N PRO A 95 36.29 -37.20 -33.04
CA PRO A 95 37.52 -37.70 -32.46
C PRO A 95 37.66 -39.19 -32.74
N TYR A 96 38.87 -39.64 -33.04
CA TYR A 96 39.17 -41.05 -33.27
C TYR A 96 40.54 -41.43 -32.70
N LEU A 97 40.71 -42.70 -32.38
CA LEU A 97 41.97 -43.26 -31.89
C LEU A 97 42.79 -43.79 -33.07
N ARG A 98 44.07 -43.40 -33.14
CA ARG A 98 45.04 -44.00 -34.06
C ARG A 98 45.67 -45.21 -33.40
N ALA A 99 45.98 -46.25 -34.19
CA ALA A 99 46.50 -47.52 -33.67
C ALA A 99 47.77 -47.39 -32.81
N GLU A 100 48.56 -46.34 -33.00
CA GLU A 100 49.85 -46.12 -32.34
C GLU A 100 49.87 -44.87 -31.41
N ALA A 101 48.75 -44.14 -31.28
CA ALA A 101 48.71 -42.90 -30.49
C ALA A 101 47.86 -43.07 -29.22
N GLU A 102 48.39 -42.64 -28.07
CA GLU A 102 47.62 -42.62 -26.82
C GLU A 102 46.56 -41.51 -26.79
N GLU A 103 46.79 -40.43 -27.55
CA GLU A 103 45.88 -39.29 -27.66
C GLU A 103 44.97 -39.40 -28.90
N PRO A 104 43.68 -39.09 -28.76
CA PRO A 104 42.76 -39.07 -29.90
C PRO A 104 43.11 -37.93 -30.88
N ALA A 105 42.92 -38.20 -32.17
CA ALA A 105 43.01 -37.21 -33.25
C ALA A 105 41.60 -36.78 -33.70
N LEU A 106 41.47 -35.65 -34.40
CA LEU A 106 40.20 -35.17 -34.91
C LEU A 106 40.10 -35.40 -36.43
N SER A 107 38.97 -35.91 -36.90
CA SER A 107 38.62 -35.98 -38.33
C SER A 107 37.47 -35.03 -38.62
N GLN A 108 37.57 -34.23 -39.67
CA GLN A 108 36.46 -33.39 -40.13
C GLN A 108 35.77 -34.02 -41.33
N GLY A 109 34.49 -33.67 -41.50
CA GLY A 109 33.69 -34.13 -42.63
C GLY A 109 32.26 -33.62 -42.56
N GLY A 110 31.31 -34.41 -43.05
CA GLY A 110 29.91 -33.98 -43.10
C GLY A 110 28.88 -35.09 -42.93
N VAL A 111 27.63 -34.69 -42.72
CA VAL A 111 26.47 -35.58 -42.65
C VAL A 111 26.01 -35.88 -44.08
N LEU A 112 26.13 -37.14 -44.52
CA LEU A 112 25.69 -37.61 -45.84
C LEU A 112 24.18 -37.81 -45.90
N ALA A 113 23.63 -38.48 -44.89
CA ALA A 113 22.22 -38.85 -44.84
C ALA A 113 21.78 -39.03 -43.39
N GLY A 114 20.48 -38.87 -43.15
CA GLY A 114 19.80 -39.24 -41.91
C GLY A 114 18.65 -40.20 -42.21
N GLY A 115 18.44 -41.21 -41.37
CA GLY A 115 17.37 -42.18 -41.58
C GLY A 115 17.24 -43.20 -40.46
N ALA A 116 16.39 -44.21 -40.65
CA ALA A 116 16.30 -45.33 -39.73
C ALA A 116 17.44 -46.33 -39.98
N ALA A 117 18.02 -46.86 -38.91
CA ALA A 117 19.02 -47.92 -38.96
C ALA A 117 18.70 -48.98 -37.91
N VAL A 118 19.28 -50.16 -38.06
CA VAL A 118 19.03 -51.31 -37.18
C VAL A 118 20.29 -51.64 -36.39
N TYR A 119 20.14 -51.73 -35.07
CA TYR A 119 21.18 -52.20 -34.17
C TYR A 119 20.90 -53.66 -33.76
N PRO A 120 21.70 -54.64 -34.23
CA PRO A 120 21.52 -56.04 -33.84
C PRO A 120 22.19 -56.34 -32.49
N TRP A 121 21.43 -56.83 -31.52
CA TRP A 121 21.97 -57.25 -30.23
C TRP A 121 21.22 -58.47 -29.68
N GLN A 122 21.97 -59.52 -29.29
CA GLN A 122 21.43 -60.77 -28.72
C GLN A 122 20.23 -61.37 -29.48
N GLY A 123 20.25 -61.31 -30.81
CA GLY A 123 19.18 -61.83 -31.67
C GLY A 123 17.95 -60.94 -31.81
N VAL A 124 17.95 -59.76 -31.16
CA VAL A 124 16.92 -58.71 -31.32
C VAL A 124 17.47 -57.61 -32.23
N PHE A 125 16.61 -57.10 -33.11
CA PHE A 125 16.91 -55.99 -34.00
C PHE A 125 16.23 -54.73 -33.48
N HIS A 126 17.01 -53.82 -32.89
CA HIS A 126 16.50 -52.55 -32.38
C HIS A 126 16.48 -51.50 -33.51
N LEU A 127 15.33 -50.89 -33.74
CA LEU A 127 15.20 -49.79 -34.70
C LEU A 127 15.66 -48.48 -34.05
N VAL A 128 16.70 -47.88 -34.62
CA VAL A 128 17.22 -46.57 -34.23
C VAL A 128 16.81 -45.54 -35.28
N GLU A 129 15.90 -44.66 -34.91
CA GLU A 129 15.43 -43.57 -35.79
C GLU A 129 16.41 -42.40 -35.81
N GLY A 130 16.54 -41.76 -36.98
CA GLY A 130 17.38 -40.57 -37.15
C GLY A 130 18.88 -40.82 -37.06
N ALA A 131 19.32 -42.07 -37.23
CA ALA A 131 20.72 -42.43 -37.38
C ALA A 131 21.39 -41.59 -38.47
N LEU A 132 22.58 -41.08 -38.17
CA LEU A 132 23.38 -40.26 -39.07
C LEU A 132 24.39 -41.14 -39.79
N LEU A 133 24.59 -40.86 -41.08
CA LEU A 133 25.66 -41.44 -41.88
C LEU A 133 26.65 -40.33 -42.21
N LEU A 134 27.92 -40.51 -41.84
CA LEU A 134 28.95 -39.49 -41.95
C LEU A 134 29.93 -39.80 -43.07
N ASP A 135 30.32 -38.77 -43.82
CA ASP A 135 31.50 -38.80 -44.68
C ASP A 135 32.67 -38.19 -43.92
N LEU A 136 33.72 -38.96 -43.70
CA LEU A 136 34.92 -38.55 -42.98
C LEU A 136 36.15 -38.88 -43.84
N PRO A 137 36.41 -38.13 -44.91
CA PRO A 137 37.44 -38.46 -45.90
C PRO A 137 38.87 -38.45 -45.34
N GLN A 138 39.06 -37.79 -44.19
CA GLN A 138 40.35 -37.66 -43.49
C GLN A 138 40.58 -38.81 -42.49
N LEU A 139 39.61 -39.72 -42.34
CA LEU A 139 39.67 -40.83 -41.41
C LEU A 139 40.50 -41.97 -42.01
N GLY A 140 41.79 -42.02 -41.68
CA GLY A 140 42.72 -43.06 -42.11
C GLY A 140 42.72 -44.34 -41.25
N ALA A 141 41.68 -44.56 -40.44
CA ALA A 141 41.58 -45.64 -39.45
C ALA A 141 40.11 -46.10 -39.31
N PRO A 142 39.82 -47.30 -38.75
CA PRO A 142 38.44 -47.66 -38.44
C PRO A 142 37.80 -46.64 -37.48
N PRO A 143 36.50 -46.32 -37.65
CA PRO A 143 35.80 -45.38 -36.79
C PRO A 143 35.81 -45.88 -35.34
N THR A 144 36.12 -44.97 -34.40
CA THR A 144 36.17 -45.33 -32.98
C THR A 144 34.76 -45.30 -32.38
N ALA A 145 34.27 -46.47 -31.97
CA ALA A 145 32.97 -46.59 -31.32
C ALA A 145 32.88 -45.71 -30.06
N GLY A 146 31.72 -45.10 -29.85
CA GLY A 146 31.46 -44.22 -28.71
C GLY A 146 32.01 -42.80 -28.84
N ALA A 147 32.72 -42.49 -29.94
CA ALA A 147 33.20 -41.12 -30.20
C ALA A 147 32.01 -40.14 -30.40
N PRO A 148 32.03 -38.96 -29.75
CA PRO A 148 31.01 -37.95 -30.01
C PRO A 148 31.16 -37.35 -31.41
N VAL A 149 30.06 -37.25 -32.14
CA VAL A 149 29.98 -36.50 -33.40
C VAL A 149 29.72 -35.04 -33.03
N LEU A 150 30.76 -34.21 -33.15
CA LEU A 150 30.68 -32.80 -32.82
C LEU A 150 30.23 -32.00 -34.03
N ASP A 151 29.41 -31.01 -33.78
CA ASP A 151 29.13 -29.96 -34.71
C ASP A 151 30.38 -29.11 -34.95
N ALA A 152 30.82 -28.94 -36.21
CA ALA A 152 32.06 -28.22 -36.49
C ALA A 152 32.00 -26.72 -36.15
N GLY A 153 30.80 -26.12 -36.11
CA GLY A 153 30.61 -24.70 -35.82
C GLY A 153 30.37 -24.40 -34.35
N THR A 154 29.60 -25.25 -33.65
CA THR A 154 29.22 -25.00 -32.25
C THR A 154 29.95 -25.89 -31.24
N GLY A 155 30.61 -26.96 -31.69
CA GLY A 155 31.25 -27.95 -30.81
C GLY A 155 30.26 -28.84 -30.03
N ALA A 156 28.95 -28.70 -30.26
CA ALA A 156 27.93 -29.50 -29.59
C ALA A 156 27.85 -30.91 -30.17
N VAL A 157 27.53 -31.90 -29.34
CA VAL A 157 27.37 -33.30 -29.73
C VAL A 157 26.03 -33.48 -30.44
N LEU A 158 26.07 -34.03 -31.65
CA LEU A 158 24.90 -34.36 -32.47
C LEU A 158 24.50 -35.84 -32.35
N ALA A 159 25.50 -36.71 -32.24
CA ALA A 159 25.36 -38.16 -32.25
C ALA A 159 26.59 -38.83 -31.63
N VAL A 160 26.55 -40.15 -31.49
CA VAL A 160 27.66 -41.00 -31.05
C VAL A 160 27.98 -42.02 -32.13
N VAL A 161 29.25 -42.11 -32.53
CA VAL A 161 29.71 -43.07 -33.55
C VAL A 161 29.44 -44.50 -33.07
N ALA A 162 28.72 -45.27 -33.87
CA ALA A 162 28.30 -46.63 -33.54
C ALA A 162 28.47 -47.55 -34.78
N PRO A 163 29.69 -48.04 -35.05
CA PRO A 163 30.00 -48.88 -36.20
C PRO A 163 29.14 -50.15 -36.32
N GLY A 164 28.56 -50.62 -35.21
CA GLY A 164 27.66 -51.77 -35.19
C GLY A 164 26.29 -51.54 -35.86
N LEU A 165 25.93 -50.30 -36.17
CA LEU A 165 24.65 -49.94 -36.78
C LEU A 165 24.58 -50.37 -38.25
N ARG A 166 23.43 -50.91 -38.67
CA ARG A 166 23.18 -51.34 -40.06
C ARG A 166 22.13 -50.43 -40.70
N SER A 167 22.53 -49.66 -41.70
CA SER A 167 21.61 -48.85 -42.53
C SER A 167 21.53 -49.42 -43.95
N GLY A 168 20.54 -49.00 -44.74
CA GLY A 168 20.44 -49.38 -46.16
C GLY A 168 21.52 -48.79 -47.06
N HIS A 169 22.43 -47.96 -46.51
CA HIS A 169 23.51 -47.31 -47.25
C HIS A 169 24.82 -48.05 -46.99
N GLN A 170 25.58 -48.36 -48.05
CA GLN A 170 26.81 -49.17 -47.92
C GLN A 170 28.08 -48.37 -47.65
N GLN A 171 28.05 -47.03 -47.71
CA GLN A 171 29.23 -46.17 -47.56
C GLN A 171 28.99 -45.10 -46.49
N GLY A 172 29.96 -44.90 -45.59
CA GLY A 172 29.94 -43.88 -44.53
C GLY A 172 30.06 -44.45 -43.11
N VAL A 173 30.32 -43.58 -42.15
CA VAL A 173 30.45 -43.93 -40.72
C VAL A 173 29.11 -43.72 -40.02
N PRO A 174 28.46 -44.77 -39.49
CA PRO A 174 27.19 -44.63 -38.80
C PRO A 174 27.34 -44.04 -37.40
N ALA A 175 26.38 -43.20 -37.01
CA ALA A 175 26.29 -42.61 -35.69
C ALA A 175 24.83 -42.57 -35.20
N VAL A 176 24.65 -42.77 -33.90
CA VAL A 176 23.34 -42.79 -33.24
C VAL A 176 23.06 -41.43 -32.60
N PRO A 177 21.96 -40.74 -32.94
CA PRO A 177 21.57 -39.51 -32.27
C PRO A 177 21.18 -39.77 -30.80
N LEU A 178 21.40 -38.79 -29.93
CA LEU A 178 20.90 -38.85 -28.56
C LEU A 178 19.46 -38.33 -28.55
N ARG A 179 18.49 -39.19 -28.86
CA ARG A 179 17.05 -38.86 -28.91
C ARG A 179 16.21 -40.02 -28.38
N GLY A 180 15.01 -39.74 -27.88
CA GLY A 180 14.08 -40.74 -27.36
C GLY A 180 13.74 -40.57 -25.87
N ALA A 181 12.62 -41.17 -25.43
CA ALA A 181 12.09 -40.99 -24.08
C ALA A 181 13.06 -41.44 -22.98
N GLY A 182 13.82 -42.53 -23.21
CA GLY A 182 14.81 -43.03 -22.23
C GLY A 182 16.01 -42.11 -22.01
N VAL A 183 16.30 -41.19 -22.94
CA VAL A 183 17.45 -40.25 -22.84
C VAL A 183 17.00 -38.83 -22.48
N ALA A 184 15.68 -38.56 -22.46
CA ALA A 184 15.11 -37.22 -22.31
C ALA A 184 15.55 -36.52 -21.01
N GLU A 185 15.61 -37.24 -19.89
CA GLU A 185 16.04 -36.67 -18.62
C GLU A 185 17.51 -36.24 -18.65
N LEU A 186 18.39 -37.07 -19.23
CA LEU A 186 19.81 -36.74 -19.41
C LEU A 186 19.97 -35.50 -20.30
N LEU A 187 19.22 -35.41 -21.40
CA LEU A 187 19.25 -34.25 -22.30
C LEU A 187 18.73 -32.99 -21.62
N ALA A 188 17.65 -33.08 -20.83
CA ALA A 188 17.12 -31.96 -20.07
C ALA A 188 18.13 -31.46 -19.04
N ARG A 189 18.83 -32.37 -18.34
CA ARG A 189 19.91 -32.01 -17.41
C ARG A 189 21.11 -31.40 -18.14
N ASN A 190 21.55 -31.97 -19.26
CA ASN A 190 22.62 -31.43 -20.10
C ASN A 190 22.27 -30.01 -20.57
N ALA A 191 21.10 -29.82 -21.16
CA ALA A 191 20.63 -28.54 -21.66
C ALA A 191 20.53 -27.48 -20.56
N ALA A 192 20.32 -27.87 -19.30
CA ALA A 192 20.23 -26.97 -18.15
C ALA A 192 21.58 -26.72 -17.44
N THR A 193 22.64 -27.50 -17.72
CA THR A 193 23.92 -27.41 -16.99
C THR A 193 25.15 -27.20 -17.87
N VAL A 194 25.09 -27.51 -19.16
CA VAL A 194 26.22 -27.44 -20.09
C VAL A 194 25.91 -26.42 -21.18
N PRO A 195 26.53 -25.23 -21.16
CA PRO A 195 26.17 -24.13 -22.05
C PRO A 195 26.52 -24.42 -23.52
N ALA A 196 25.59 -24.10 -24.42
CA ALA A 196 25.82 -24.03 -25.85
C ALA A 196 25.27 -22.73 -26.44
N TYR A 197 25.80 -22.33 -27.60
CA TYR A 197 25.61 -21.01 -28.19
C TYR A 197 25.38 -21.07 -29.71
N GLY A 198 25.03 -19.92 -30.29
CA GLY A 198 24.66 -19.81 -31.70
C GLY A 198 23.46 -20.70 -31.99
N ARG A 199 23.49 -21.44 -33.10
CA ARG A 199 22.40 -22.37 -33.46
C ARG A 199 22.22 -23.57 -32.52
N ALA A 200 23.15 -23.76 -31.58
CA ALA A 200 23.05 -24.78 -30.55
C ALA A 200 22.58 -24.21 -29.21
N LEU A 201 22.09 -22.96 -29.17
CA LEU A 201 21.66 -22.29 -27.96
C LEU A 201 20.71 -23.17 -27.13
N ASN A 202 21.06 -23.36 -25.87
CA ASN A 202 20.27 -24.12 -24.91
C ASN A 202 20.02 -23.31 -23.64
N LEU A 203 19.26 -23.87 -22.69
CA LEU A 203 18.90 -23.18 -21.45
C LEU A 203 20.15 -22.77 -20.65
N ALA A 204 21.18 -23.60 -20.57
CA ALA A 204 22.42 -23.30 -19.87
C ALA A 204 23.16 -22.12 -20.49
N GLY A 205 23.20 -22.02 -21.83
CA GLY A 205 23.74 -20.87 -22.54
C GLY A 205 22.96 -19.58 -22.24
N VAL A 206 21.62 -19.67 -22.21
CA VAL A 206 20.77 -18.54 -21.80
C VAL A 206 21.03 -18.13 -20.35
N LEU A 207 21.12 -19.10 -19.42
CA LEU A 207 21.39 -18.83 -18.01
C LEU A 207 22.77 -18.17 -17.82
N GLN A 208 23.77 -18.59 -18.61
CA GLN A 208 25.10 -17.97 -18.57
C GLN A 208 25.09 -16.54 -19.14
N LEU A 209 24.40 -16.30 -20.26
CA LEU A 209 24.19 -14.95 -20.81
C LEU A 209 23.48 -14.05 -19.80
N ALA A 210 22.40 -14.54 -19.19
CA ALA A 210 21.67 -13.82 -18.15
C ALA A 210 22.55 -13.52 -16.92
N SER A 211 23.35 -14.50 -16.48
CA SER A 211 24.27 -14.31 -15.36
C SER A 211 25.34 -13.27 -15.66
N VAL A 212 25.89 -13.24 -16.87
CA VAL A 212 26.87 -12.23 -17.31
C VAL A 212 26.21 -10.86 -17.41
N GLN A 213 25.00 -10.79 -17.97
CA GLN A 213 24.22 -9.58 -18.07
C GLN A 213 23.97 -8.99 -16.66
N LEU A 214 23.47 -9.80 -15.71
CA LEU A 214 23.28 -9.39 -14.32
C LEU A 214 24.57 -8.97 -13.61
N GLY A 215 25.68 -9.69 -13.84
CA GLY A 215 26.97 -9.37 -13.24
C GLY A 215 27.59 -8.06 -13.75
N SER A 216 27.22 -7.65 -14.97
CA SER A 216 27.68 -6.41 -15.61
C SER A 216 26.71 -5.23 -15.43
N ALA A 217 25.44 -5.51 -15.09
CA ALA A 217 24.41 -4.49 -14.89
C ALA A 217 24.65 -3.66 -13.62
N VAL A 218 24.31 -2.37 -13.71
CA VAL A 218 24.38 -1.42 -12.59
C VAL A 218 22.98 -1.18 -12.03
N ALA A 219 22.78 -1.46 -10.75
CA ALA A 219 21.51 -1.24 -10.06
C ALA A 219 21.70 -0.14 -9.02
N GLY A 220 21.27 1.09 -9.32
CA GLY A 220 21.42 2.20 -8.39
C GLY A 220 22.89 2.45 -8.01
N PRO A 221 23.23 2.62 -6.71
CA PRO A 221 24.58 2.98 -6.22
C PRO A 221 25.62 1.86 -6.22
N GLY A 222 25.26 0.64 -6.60
CA GLY A 222 26.15 -0.51 -6.46
C GLY A 222 25.84 -1.63 -7.45
N ARG A 223 26.53 -2.77 -7.25
CA ARG A 223 26.20 -3.97 -8.01
C ARG A 223 24.90 -4.57 -7.47
N ILE A 224 24.20 -5.31 -8.33
CA ILE A 224 22.98 -6.05 -7.96
C ILE A 224 23.23 -6.92 -6.71
N ALA A 225 24.35 -7.62 -6.64
CA ALA A 225 24.70 -8.46 -5.49
C ALA A 225 24.85 -7.67 -4.17
N ASP A 226 25.45 -6.48 -4.22
CA ASP A 226 25.67 -5.64 -3.04
C ASP A 226 24.33 -5.11 -2.49
N LEU A 227 23.45 -4.66 -3.39
CA LEU A 227 22.10 -4.23 -3.01
C LEU A 227 21.28 -5.39 -2.45
N ALA A 228 21.32 -6.56 -3.08
CA ALA A 228 20.62 -7.74 -2.59
C ALA A 228 21.09 -8.15 -1.18
N ALA A 229 22.39 -8.03 -0.89
CA ALA A 229 22.93 -8.32 0.43
C ALA A 229 22.42 -7.34 1.50
N ASP A 230 22.21 -6.09 1.12
CA ASP A 230 21.69 -5.02 1.99
C ASP A 230 20.19 -5.09 2.29
N ARG A 231 19.48 -5.94 1.56
CA ARG A 231 18.03 -6.04 1.66
C ARG A 231 17.61 -6.65 3.00
N VAL A 232 16.55 -6.10 3.61
CA VAL A 232 15.96 -6.58 4.86
C VAL A 232 14.55 -7.10 4.61
N ASP A 233 14.21 -8.24 5.21
CA ASP A 233 12.86 -8.82 5.14
C ASP A 233 11.78 -7.84 5.60
N ARG A 234 10.77 -7.67 4.76
CA ARG A 234 9.59 -6.82 4.98
C ARG A 234 8.36 -7.45 4.31
N PRO A 235 7.16 -7.36 4.92
CA PRO A 235 5.93 -8.01 4.46
C PRO A 235 5.36 -7.40 3.17
N ASP A 236 5.61 -6.12 2.94
CA ASP A 236 5.22 -5.36 1.75
C ASP A 236 6.32 -5.35 0.67
N GLY A 237 7.30 -6.26 0.77
CA GLY A 237 8.34 -6.47 -0.23
C GLY A 237 8.10 -7.75 -1.04
N LEU A 238 9.02 -8.04 -1.98
CA LEU A 238 8.90 -9.19 -2.89
C LEU A 238 9.32 -10.53 -2.24
N THR A 239 8.98 -10.72 -0.96
CA THR A 239 9.28 -11.92 -0.17
C THR A 239 8.26 -13.02 -0.43
N GLY A 240 8.56 -13.88 -1.40
CA GLY A 240 7.72 -15.03 -1.75
C GLY A 240 6.83 -14.81 -2.97
N GLU A 241 6.37 -15.94 -3.54
CA GLU A 241 5.90 -16.15 -4.92
C GLU A 241 6.71 -15.44 -6.02
N GLU A 242 7.33 -16.26 -6.86
CA GLU A 242 7.77 -15.86 -8.20
C GLU A 242 6.65 -15.04 -8.89
N PRO A 243 6.92 -13.88 -9.52
CA PRO A 243 5.91 -13.15 -10.27
C PRO A 243 5.13 -14.08 -11.21
N GLN A 244 3.89 -14.41 -10.86
CA GLN A 244 3.08 -15.37 -11.62
C GLN A 244 2.31 -14.68 -12.75
N CYS A 245 2.08 -13.38 -12.61
CA CYS A 245 1.42 -12.55 -13.61
C CYS A 245 2.39 -12.18 -14.75
N ALA A 246 1.84 -11.91 -15.94
CA ALA A 246 2.63 -11.43 -17.08
C ALA A 246 3.32 -10.09 -16.78
N VAL A 247 2.63 -9.21 -16.04
CA VAL A 247 3.17 -7.92 -15.58
C VAL A 247 2.96 -7.77 -14.08
N THR A 248 4.04 -7.46 -13.36
CA THR A 248 4.01 -7.09 -11.93
C THR A 248 4.63 -5.71 -11.77
N ALA A 249 4.01 -4.84 -10.97
CA ALA A 249 4.47 -3.47 -10.75
C ALA A 249 4.85 -3.25 -9.28
N LEU A 250 6.11 -2.92 -9.02
CA LEU A 250 6.61 -2.54 -7.71
C LEU A 250 6.62 -1.01 -7.58
N VAL A 251 5.69 -0.46 -6.80
CA VAL A 251 5.45 0.98 -6.72
C VAL A 251 5.91 1.50 -5.37
N GLY A 252 6.75 2.53 -5.34
CA GLY A 252 7.24 3.09 -4.08
C GLY A 252 7.93 4.43 -4.28
N ALA A 253 7.86 5.31 -3.28
CA ALA A 253 8.50 6.63 -3.34
C ALA A 253 10.02 6.53 -3.53
N ALA A 254 10.65 7.64 -3.95
CA ALA A 254 12.11 7.73 -4.02
C ALA A 254 12.74 7.32 -2.67
N GLY A 255 13.77 6.48 -2.72
CA GLY A 255 14.45 6.00 -1.51
C GLY A 255 13.73 4.91 -0.69
N SER A 256 12.55 4.44 -1.13
CA SER A 256 11.78 3.34 -0.50
C SER A 256 12.41 1.94 -0.63
N GLY A 257 13.47 1.79 -1.41
CA GLY A 257 14.16 0.50 -1.61
C GLY A 257 13.68 -0.34 -2.80
N ARG A 258 12.91 0.23 -3.73
CA ARG A 258 12.46 -0.42 -4.99
C ARG A 258 13.57 -1.25 -5.66
N THR A 259 14.67 -0.61 -6.04
CA THR A 259 15.82 -1.25 -6.69
C THR A 259 16.48 -2.33 -5.81
N THR A 260 16.41 -2.20 -4.49
CA THR A 260 16.95 -3.18 -3.54
C THR A 260 16.09 -4.44 -3.48
N GLU A 261 14.76 -4.30 -3.52
CA GLU A 261 13.82 -5.44 -3.63
C GLU A 261 13.96 -6.16 -4.98
N LEU A 262 14.10 -5.40 -6.08
CA LEU A 262 14.38 -5.99 -7.39
C LEU A 262 15.69 -6.78 -7.39
N ALA A 263 16.77 -6.21 -6.83
CA ALA A 263 18.07 -6.86 -6.77
C ALA A 263 18.04 -8.15 -5.94
N ALA A 264 17.32 -8.15 -4.81
CA ALA A 264 17.15 -9.34 -3.99
C ALA A 264 16.40 -10.47 -4.73
N LEU A 265 15.37 -10.12 -5.52
CA LEU A 265 14.67 -11.10 -6.36
C LEU A 265 15.59 -11.67 -7.45
N THR A 266 16.34 -10.83 -8.16
CA THR A 266 17.19 -11.29 -9.27
C THR A 266 18.34 -12.18 -8.80
N VAL A 267 18.99 -11.84 -7.68
CA VAL A 267 20.04 -12.70 -7.07
C VAL A 267 19.45 -14.04 -6.62
N ARG A 268 18.26 -14.03 -6.00
CA ARG A 268 17.58 -15.26 -5.59
C ARG A 268 17.26 -16.17 -6.79
N ARG A 269 16.78 -15.57 -7.90
CA ARG A 269 16.47 -16.29 -9.14
C ARG A 269 17.72 -16.85 -9.81
N ALA A 270 18.83 -16.12 -9.81
CA ALA A 270 20.09 -16.56 -10.41
C ALA A 270 20.83 -17.62 -9.56
N GLY A 271 20.77 -17.52 -8.23
CA GLY A 271 21.54 -18.37 -7.31
C GLY A 271 20.84 -19.62 -6.76
N GLY A 272 19.57 -19.86 -7.11
CA GLY A 272 18.81 -21.02 -6.62
C GLY A 272 19.34 -22.37 -7.14
N ARG A 273 18.91 -23.49 -6.53
CA ARG A 273 19.24 -24.86 -7.00
C ARG A 273 18.85 -25.11 -8.47
N GLN A 274 17.81 -24.41 -8.92
CA GLN A 274 17.41 -24.33 -10.32
C GLN A 274 17.38 -22.85 -10.72
N PRO A 275 18.45 -22.33 -11.33
CA PRO A 275 18.50 -20.94 -11.76
C PRO A 275 17.39 -20.63 -12.77
N LEU A 276 16.79 -19.45 -12.61
CA LEU A 276 15.74 -18.94 -13.47
C LEU A 276 16.26 -17.76 -14.31
N PRO A 277 16.00 -17.76 -15.63
CA PRO A 277 16.54 -16.75 -16.55
C PRO A 277 15.95 -15.37 -16.25
N THR A 278 16.83 -14.41 -16.02
CA THR A 278 16.45 -13.05 -15.60
C THR A 278 17.35 -12.04 -16.28
N LEU A 279 16.75 -11.04 -16.94
CA LEU A 279 17.47 -9.92 -17.54
C LEU A 279 17.08 -8.64 -16.81
N TRP A 280 18.07 -7.79 -16.56
CA TRP A 280 17.88 -6.51 -15.89
C TRP A 280 18.04 -5.36 -16.88
N LEU A 281 17.00 -4.56 -17.02
CA LEU A 281 17.01 -3.31 -17.77
C LEU A 281 16.67 -2.15 -16.82
N ARG A 282 17.22 -0.98 -17.12
CA ARG A 282 16.73 0.30 -16.60
C ARG A 282 15.93 1.05 -17.65
N GLY A 283 15.10 1.99 -17.21
CA GLY A 283 14.46 2.94 -18.13
C GLY A 283 15.48 3.68 -19.00
N ALA A 284 16.64 4.05 -18.45
CA ALA A 284 17.72 4.70 -19.18
C ALA A 284 18.34 3.84 -20.31
N ASP A 285 18.14 2.52 -20.31
CA ASP A 285 18.62 1.62 -21.36
C ASP A 285 17.68 1.62 -22.59
N LEU A 286 16.49 2.21 -22.46
CA LEU A 286 15.50 2.36 -23.53
C LEU A 286 15.87 3.56 -24.42
N ALA A 287 16.04 3.30 -25.71
CA ALA A 287 16.28 4.32 -26.71
C ALA A 287 14.95 4.96 -27.14
N SER A 288 15.00 6.22 -27.61
CA SER A 288 13.79 6.95 -28.01
C SER A 288 12.96 6.29 -29.13
N GLY A 289 13.59 5.44 -29.95
CA GLY A 289 12.94 4.69 -31.03
C GLY A 289 12.43 3.30 -30.62
N ASP A 290 12.66 2.86 -29.39
CA ASP A 290 12.22 1.54 -28.94
C ASP A 290 10.70 1.52 -28.77
N GLY A 291 10.00 0.76 -29.62
CA GLY A 291 8.54 0.57 -29.53
C GLY A 291 8.09 -0.51 -28.53
N SER A 292 9.02 -1.22 -27.91
CA SER A 292 8.80 -2.30 -26.94
C SER A 292 10.10 -2.53 -26.14
N PRO A 293 10.13 -3.40 -25.11
CA PRO A 293 11.39 -3.73 -24.43
C PRO A 293 12.33 -4.62 -25.27
N VAL A 294 11.84 -5.22 -26.36
CA VAL A 294 12.58 -6.23 -27.15
C VAL A 294 13.92 -5.71 -27.71
N PRO A 295 14.00 -4.51 -28.31
CA PRO A 295 15.28 -3.99 -28.79
C PRO A 295 16.29 -3.76 -27.65
N ALA A 296 15.83 -3.33 -26.47
CA ALA A 296 16.69 -3.17 -25.30
C ALA A 296 17.18 -4.52 -24.76
N VAL A 297 16.33 -5.54 -24.75
CA VAL A 297 16.70 -6.93 -24.44
C VAL A 297 17.75 -7.44 -25.43
N ALA A 298 17.57 -7.22 -26.73
CA ALA A 298 18.52 -7.62 -27.76
C ALA A 298 19.89 -6.98 -27.55
N ARG A 299 19.95 -5.67 -27.24
CA ARG A 299 21.21 -4.97 -26.92
C ARG A 299 21.87 -5.52 -25.65
N ALA A 300 21.09 -5.82 -24.61
CA ALA A 300 21.62 -6.40 -23.37
C ALA A 300 22.20 -7.80 -23.60
N LEU A 301 21.52 -8.63 -24.39
CA LEU A 301 22.00 -9.96 -24.80
C LEU A 301 23.25 -9.87 -25.68
N ALA A 302 23.29 -8.94 -26.64
CA ALA A 302 24.45 -8.71 -27.49
C ALA A 302 25.68 -8.31 -26.68
N ARG A 303 25.51 -7.45 -25.66
CA ARG A 303 26.61 -7.08 -24.76
C ARG A 303 27.11 -8.25 -23.92
N ALA A 304 26.19 -9.08 -23.40
CA ALA A 304 26.58 -10.28 -22.66
C ALA A 304 27.27 -11.32 -23.56
N ALA A 305 26.82 -11.46 -24.81
CA ALA A 305 27.42 -12.33 -25.80
C ALA A 305 28.83 -11.86 -26.20
N GLU A 306 29.03 -10.55 -26.36
CA GLU A 306 30.35 -9.94 -26.59
C GLU A 306 31.32 -10.26 -25.44
N LEU A 307 30.89 -10.11 -24.19
CA LEU A 307 31.70 -10.44 -23.01
C LEU A 307 32.05 -11.94 -22.88
N LEU A 308 31.25 -12.81 -23.49
CA LEU A 308 31.47 -14.25 -23.56
C LEU A 308 32.19 -14.69 -24.84
N GLU A 309 32.44 -13.77 -25.77
CA GLU A 309 32.97 -14.05 -27.12
C GLU A 309 32.12 -15.06 -27.90
N VAL A 310 30.79 -14.94 -27.81
CA VAL A 310 29.80 -15.80 -28.50
C VAL A 310 28.85 -15.01 -29.40
N ALA A 311 28.12 -15.71 -30.27
CA ALA A 311 27.08 -15.09 -31.09
C ALA A 311 25.88 -14.63 -30.23
N ALA A 312 25.41 -13.40 -30.46
CA ALA A 312 24.25 -12.84 -29.79
C ALA A 312 22.96 -13.55 -30.25
N PRO A 313 22.13 -14.06 -29.32
CA PRO A 313 20.86 -14.69 -29.68
C PRO A 313 19.73 -13.66 -29.79
N GLU A 314 18.70 -14.03 -30.56
CA GLU A 314 17.48 -13.21 -30.65
C GLU A 314 16.62 -13.36 -29.38
N PRO A 315 15.98 -12.27 -28.89
CA PRO A 315 15.15 -12.32 -27.69
C PRO A 315 14.03 -13.38 -27.72
N ASP A 316 13.40 -13.57 -28.88
CA ASP A 316 12.29 -14.51 -29.06
C ASP A 316 12.75 -15.97 -29.00
N GLU A 317 13.97 -16.26 -29.46
CA GLU A 317 14.59 -17.56 -29.32
C GLU A 317 14.90 -17.85 -27.85
N VAL A 318 15.48 -16.88 -27.14
CA VAL A 318 15.78 -16.97 -25.71
C VAL A 318 14.52 -17.26 -24.90
N ALA A 319 13.45 -16.49 -25.11
CA ALA A 319 12.20 -16.65 -24.38
C ALA A 319 11.53 -18.01 -24.67
N ARG A 320 11.54 -18.50 -25.92
CA ARG A 320 11.01 -19.83 -26.27
C ARG A 320 11.79 -20.98 -25.62
N ILE A 321 13.12 -20.90 -25.58
CA ILE A 321 13.97 -21.90 -24.89
C ILE A 321 13.64 -21.93 -23.39
N CYS A 322 13.48 -20.76 -22.78
CA CYS A 322 13.08 -20.60 -21.39
C CYS A 322 11.71 -21.23 -21.12
N GLY A 323 10.72 -20.94 -21.96
CA GLY A 323 9.36 -21.48 -21.87
C GLY A 323 9.31 -23.00 -22.04
N ALA A 324 10.01 -23.54 -23.05
CA ALA A 324 10.07 -24.99 -23.29
C ALA A 324 10.70 -25.77 -22.13
N ALA A 325 11.60 -25.14 -21.37
CA ALA A 325 12.19 -25.72 -20.17
C ALA A 325 11.37 -25.51 -18.88
N GLY A 326 10.19 -24.88 -18.97
CA GLY A 326 9.36 -24.55 -17.80
C GLY A 326 9.95 -23.48 -16.90
N ARG A 327 10.87 -22.65 -17.40
CA ARG A 327 11.57 -21.60 -16.67
C ARG A 327 11.41 -20.27 -17.38
N PRO A 328 10.24 -19.61 -17.31
CA PRO A 328 9.95 -18.41 -18.11
C PRO A 328 10.96 -17.28 -17.84
N LEU A 329 11.31 -16.57 -18.92
CA LEU A 329 12.18 -15.40 -18.87
C LEU A 329 11.51 -14.28 -18.09
N LEU A 330 12.21 -13.73 -17.10
CA LEU A 330 11.80 -12.51 -16.41
C LEU A 330 12.64 -11.33 -16.90
N VAL A 331 12.00 -10.31 -17.44
CA VAL A 331 12.61 -9.01 -17.73
C VAL A 331 12.27 -8.06 -16.57
N VAL A 332 13.29 -7.53 -15.92
CA VAL A 332 13.16 -6.48 -14.90
C VAL A 332 13.36 -5.13 -15.57
N LEU A 333 12.45 -4.19 -15.35
CA LEU A 333 12.55 -2.80 -15.80
C LEU A 333 12.55 -1.86 -14.59
N ASP A 334 13.74 -1.44 -14.16
CA ASP A 334 13.96 -0.54 -13.03
C ASP A 334 13.89 0.92 -13.50
N ALA A 335 13.06 1.74 -12.84
CA ALA A 335 12.87 3.16 -13.12
C ALA A 335 12.56 3.46 -14.61
N PRO A 336 11.43 2.97 -15.19
CA PRO A 336 11.01 3.30 -16.56
C PRO A 336 10.88 4.82 -16.80
N GLU A 337 10.66 5.60 -15.74
CA GLU A 337 10.68 7.07 -15.75
C GLU A 337 12.03 7.68 -16.22
N GLU A 338 13.14 6.93 -16.17
CA GLU A 338 14.46 7.34 -16.68
C GLU A 338 14.61 7.21 -18.21
N ALA A 339 13.58 6.72 -18.93
CA ALA A 339 13.63 6.56 -20.38
C ALA A 339 13.75 7.90 -21.13
N GLN A 340 14.50 7.92 -22.22
CA GLN A 340 14.72 9.14 -23.03
C GLN A 340 13.46 9.66 -23.72
N ALA A 341 12.47 8.79 -23.93
CA ALA A 341 11.16 9.12 -24.45
C ALA A 341 10.09 8.55 -23.53
N ALA A 342 8.98 9.28 -23.39
CA ALA A 342 7.84 8.81 -22.62
C ALA A 342 7.31 7.48 -23.19
N LEU A 343 7.15 6.49 -22.32
CA LEU A 343 6.53 5.21 -22.69
C LEU A 343 5.05 5.46 -23.00
N THR A 344 4.65 5.13 -24.23
CA THR A 344 3.28 5.37 -24.72
C THR A 344 2.38 4.18 -24.47
N GLU A 345 1.06 4.36 -24.53
CA GLU A 345 0.10 3.26 -24.50
C GLU A 345 0.42 2.18 -25.55
N ARG A 346 0.79 2.61 -26.77
CA ARG A 346 1.22 1.70 -27.84
C ARG A 346 2.44 0.86 -27.45
N TRP A 347 3.40 1.44 -26.74
CA TRP A 347 4.57 0.71 -26.25
C TRP A 347 4.17 -0.43 -25.31
N PHE A 348 3.24 -0.17 -24.38
CA PHE A 348 2.73 -1.19 -23.46
C PHE A 348 1.89 -2.24 -24.17
N THR A 349 1.06 -1.87 -25.14
CA THR A 349 0.32 -2.86 -25.96
C THR A 349 1.29 -3.81 -26.68
N THR A 350 2.31 -3.30 -27.36
CA THR A 350 3.31 -4.14 -28.03
C THR A 350 4.13 -4.98 -27.04
N CYS A 351 4.43 -4.44 -25.85
CA CYS A 351 5.07 -5.21 -24.79
C CYS A 351 4.20 -6.39 -24.36
N ARG A 352 2.89 -6.18 -24.17
CA ARG A 352 1.95 -7.22 -23.72
C ARG A 352 1.80 -8.33 -24.76
N ASP A 353 1.65 -7.94 -26.03
CA ASP A 353 1.55 -8.89 -27.14
C ASP A 353 2.78 -9.80 -27.19
N TRP A 354 3.98 -9.21 -27.08
CA TRP A 354 5.22 -9.97 -27.03
C TRP A 354 5.30 -10.91 -25.82
N LEU A 355 5.02 -10.40 -24.60
CA LEU A 355 5.05 -11.22 -23.38
C LEU A 355 4.10 -12.44 -23.50
N ALA A 356 2.92 -12.24 -24.07
CA ALA A 356 1.94 -13.30 -24.30
C ALA A 356 2.39 -14.31 -25.37
N GLU A 357 2.97 -13.84 -26.47
CA GLU A 357 3.44 -14.68 -27.57
C GLU A 357 4.59 -15.61 -27.15
N VAL A 358 5.58 -15.08 -26.41
CA VAL A 358 6.78 -15.85 -26.03
C VAL A 358 6.73 -16.44 -24.62
N GLY A 359 5.68 -16.17 -23.85
CA GLY A 359 5.52 -16.65 -22.47
C GLY A 359 6.53 -16.04 -21.47
N ALA A 360 7.02 -14.83 -21.75
CA ALA A 360 7.91 -14.08 -20.87
C ALA A 360 7.13 -13.24 -19.86
N ARG A 361 7.82 -12.72 -18.83
CA ARG A 361 7.23 -11.89 -17.76
C ARG A 361 7.99 -10.58 -17.61
N LEU A 362 7.27 -9.53 -17.20
CA LEU A 362 7.81 -8.21 -16.91
C LEU A 362 7.58 -7.86 -15.44
N LEU A 363 8.65 -7.46 -14.76
CA LEU A 363 8.59 -6.81 -13.45
C LEU A 363 9.07 -5.37 -13.58
N LEU A 364 8.16 -4.41 -13.44
CA LEU A 364 8.52 -2.99 -13.44
C LEU A 364 8.67 -2.46 -12.01
N ALA A 365 9.58 -1.51 -11.79
CA ALA A 365 9.60 -0.74 -10.56
C ALA A 365 9.62 0.76 -10.84
N CYS A 366 8.60 1.48 -10.42
CA CYS A 366 8.42 2.90 -10.73
C CYS A 366 7.88 3.71 -9.53
N GLY A 367 8.01 5.03 -9.59
CA GLY A 367 7.48 5.92 -8.56
C GLY A 367 5.95 5.97 -8.59
N PRO A 368 5.27 6.42 -7.52
CA PRO A 368 3.81 6.55 -7.51
C PRO A 368 3.29 7.43 -8.66
N GLN A 369 3.99 8.52 -8.97
CA GLN A 369 3.63 9.46 -10.04
C GLN A 369 3.71 8.80 -11.42
N GLU A 370 4.70 7.93 -11.61
CA GLU A 370 4.86 7.19 -12.85
C GLU A 370 3.79 6.09 -12.93
N TRP A 371 3.54 5.37 -11.83
CA TRP A 371 2.48 4.35 -11.77
C TRP A 371 1.09 4.92 -12.09
N GLU A 372 0.73 6.10 -11.59
CA GLU A 372 -0.53 6.76 -11.94
C GLU A 372 -0.70 6.98 -13.45
N ARG A 373 0.41 7.22 -14.16
CA ARG A 373 0.42 7.34 -15.63
C ARG A 373 0.34 5.99 -16.32
N LEU A 374 1.04 4.98 -15.79
CA LEU A 374 1.17 3.66 -16.42
C LEU A 374 -0.01 2.73 -16.16
N ALA A 375 -0.63 2.80 -14.98
CA ALA A 375 -1.67 1.89 -14.53
C ALA A 375 -2.86 1.77 -15.50
N PRO A 376 -3.38 2.87 -16.11
CA PRO A 376 -4.47 2.76 -17.10
C PRO A 376 -4.10 1.95 -18.35
N ALA A 377 -2.83 1.96 -18.76
CA ALA A 377 -2.32 1.21 -19.92
C ALA A 377 -1.95 -0.24 -19.57
N LEU A 378 -1.96 -0.60 -18.28
CA LEU A 378 -1.59 -1.91 -17.75
C LEU A 378 -2.68 -2.45 -16.79
N PRO A 379 -3.92 -2.65 -17.24
CA PRO A 379 -5.03 -3.05 -16.37
C PRO A 379 -4.84 -4.43 -15.73
N GLU A 380 -4.07 -5.33 -16.37
CA GLU A 380 -3.76 -6.66 -15.86
C GLU A 380 -2.53 -6.72 -14.92
N ALA A 381 -1.80 -5.61 -14.80
CA ALA A 381 -0.61 -5.59 -13.95
C ALA A 381 -1.01 -5.69 -12.48
N ARG A 382 -0.30 -6.53 -11.72
CA ARG A 382 -0.49 -6.66 -10.28
C ARG A 382 0.38 -5.61 -9.56
N PRO A 383 -0.20 -4.56 -8.94
CA PRO A 383 0.58 -3.58 -8.19
C PRO A 383 0.99 -4.13 -6.82
N HIS A 384 2.19 -3.79 -6.41
CA HIS A 384 2.76 -4.05 -5.10
C HIS A 384 3.35 -2.76 -4.54
N GLY A 385 2.72 -2.21 -3.50
CA GLY A 385 3.11 -0.93 -2.91
C GLY A 385 4.17 -1.10 -1.83
N LEU A 386 5.29 -0.38 -1.95
CA LEU A 386 6.31 -0.25 -0.92
C LEU A 386 6.07 1.00 -0.08
N GLY A 387 5.75 0.79 1.20
CA GLY A 387 5.62 1.86 2.17
C GLY A 387 6.93 2.16 2.92
N PRO A 388 6.86 2.96 3.99
CA PRO A 388 7.89 2.99 5.03
C PRO A 388 8.13 1.59 5.60
N LEU A 389 9.35 1.29 6.05
CA LEU A 389 9.64 0.01 6.68
C LEU A 389 8.79 -0.17 7.94
N PRO A 390 8.14 -1.34 8.11
CA PRO A 390 7.53 -1.69 9.39
C PRO A 390 8.58 -1.67 10.51
N ALA A 391 8.17 -1.36 11.74
CA ALA A 391 9.07 -1.13 12.87
C ALA A 391 10.12 -2.24 13.05
N GLU A 392 9.72 -3.51 12.98
CA GLU A 392 10.67 -4.64 13.09
C GLU A 392 11.71 -4.69 11.97
N ALA A 393 11.31 -4.36 10.73
CA ALA A 393 12.20 -4.32 9.58
C ALA A 393 13.15 -3.11 9.67
N ALA A 394 12.64 -1.96 10.11
CA ALA A 394 13.44 -0.77 10.39
C ALA A 394 14.51 -1.05 11.46
N ASP A 395 14.15 -1.73 12.55
CA ASP A 395 15.08 -2.11 13.62
C ASP A 395 16.16 -3.09 13.14
N ARG A 396 15.79 -4.08 12.32
CA ARG A 396 16.76 -5.00 11.70
C ARG A 396 17.73 -4.26 10.79
N ALA A 397 17.22 -3.34 9.96
CA ALA A 397 18.04 -2.51 9.09
C ALA A 397 18.97 -1.59 9.88
N ALA A 398 18.47 -0.93 10.93
CA ALA A 398 19.26 -0.08 11.82
C ALA A 398 20.42 -0.85 12.47
N ARG A 399 20.16 -2.06 13.00
CA ARG A 399 21.20 -2.93 13.56
C ARG A 399 22.24 -3.32 12.52
N ARG A 400 21.81 -3.66 11.30
CA ARG A 400 22.72 -4.01 10.20
C ARG A 400 23.66 -2.85 9.86
N TYR A 401 23.16 -1.62 9.88
CA TYR A 401 23.95 -0.41 9.63
C TYR A 401 24.70 0.11 10.88
N GLY A 402 24.64 -0.60 12.01
CA GLY A 402 25.35 -0.22 13.24
C GLY A 402 24.81 1.04 13.92
N LEU A 403 23.53 1.35 13.71
CA LEU A 403 22.88 2.54 14.28
C LEU A 403 22.39 2.27 15.71
N PRO A 404 22.74 3.13 16.69
CA PRO A 404 22.15 3.06 18.03
C PRO A 404 20.69 3.52 18.02
N SER A 405 19.91 3.06 19.00
CA SER A 405 18.52 3.49 19.19
C SER A 405 18.43 5.01 19.35
N GLY A 406 17.48 5.64 18.63
CA GLY A 406 17.27 7.09 18.68
C GLY A 406 18.28 7.92 17.87
N TRP A 407 19.17 7.29 17.07
CA TRP A 407 20.05 8.04 16.16
C TRP A 407 19.26 8.75 15.06
N LEU A 408 18.15 8.18 14.61
CA LEU A 408 17.20 8.81 13.68
C LEU A 408 15.92 9.21 14.41
N GLY A 409 15.30 10.30 13.95
CA GLY A 409 13.98 10.72 14.39
C GLY A 409 12.90 9.72 13.93
N PRO A 410 11.68 9.76 14.52
CA PRO A 410 10.60 8.84 14.18
C PRO A 410 10.19 8.85 12.70
N ALA A 411 10.32 9.98 12.00
CA ALA A 411 9.99 10.11 10.58
C ALA A 411 11.05 9.47 9.66
N GLU A 412 12.34 9.55 10.04
CA GLU A 412 13.46 9.00 9.28
C GLU A 412 13.75 7.53 9.58
N ALA A 413 13.49 7.08 10.81
CA ALA A 413 13.76 5.71 11.26
C ALA A 413 13.18 4.61 10.34
N PRO A 414 11.94 4.71 9.80
CA PRO A 414 11.40 3.69 8.90
C PRO A 414 11.88 3.85 7.43
N HIS A 415 12.73 4.83 7.11
CA HIS A 415 13.07 5.11 5.72
C HIS A 415 14.37 4.42 5.28
N PRO A 416 14.34 3.50 4.28
CA PRO A 416 15.50 2.69 3.89
C PRO A 416 16.73 3.51 3.49
N LEU A 417 16.57 4.54 2.66
CA LEU A 417 17.69 5.39 2.28
C LEU A 417 18.28 6.15 3.47
N ALA A 418 17.44 6.63 4.40
CA ALA A 418 17.91 7.39 5.56
C ALA A 418 18.77 6.51 6.47
N LEU A 419 18.35 5.27 6.72
CA LEU A 419 19.11 4.27 7.48
C LEU A 419 20.47 3.97 6.83
N ARG A 420 20.52 3.81 5.50
CA ARG A 420 21.78 3.57 4.78
C ARG A 420 22.74 4.75 4.90
N LEU A 421 22.27 5.97 4.66
CA LEU A 421 23.11 7.18 4.73
C LEU A 421 23.58 7.44 6.17
N ALA A 422 22.69 7.25 7.15
CA ALA A 422 23.00 7.30 8.57
C ALA A 422 24.11 6.29 8.95
N GLY A 423 24.01 5.04 8.48
CA GLY A 423 25.04 4.02 8.71
C GLY A 423 26.41 4.45 8.18
N GLY A 424 26.44 5.06 6.99
CA GLY A 424 27.66 5.60 6.41
C GLY A 424 28.30 6.69 7.30
N LEU A 425 27.51 7.65 7.76
CA LEU A 425 27.97 8.72 8.65
C LEU A 425 28.41 8.19 10.02
N GLN A 426 27.65 7.25 10.59
CA GLN A 426 27.94 6.62 11.87
C GLN A 426 29.28 5.86 11.83
N SER A 427 29.57 5.18 10.72
CA SER A 427 30.82 4.44 10.49
C SER A 427 32.05 5.35 10.47
N GLU A 428 31.89 6.61 10.09
CA GLU A 428 32.92 7.64 10.03
C GLU A 428 33.03 8.44 11.34
N GLY A 429 32.28 8.03 12.38
CA GLY A 429 32.37 8.66 13.70
C GLY A 429 31.53 9.93 13.86
N VAL A 430 30.63 10.25 12.93
CA VAL A 430 29.70 11.38 13.10
C VAL A 430 28.76 11.08 14.26
N ARG A 431 28.64 12.02 15.19
CA ARG A 431 27.78 11.97 16.38
C ARG A 431 27.03 13.29 16.51
N GLY A 432 25.82 13.26 17.04
CA GLY A 432 25.01 14.46 17.18
C GLY A 432 23.57 14.13 17.54
N PRO A 433 22.70 15.16 17.60
CA PRO A 433 21.25 14.96 17.68
C PRO A 433 20.75 14.19 16.45
N ALA A 434 19.55 13.63 16.55
CA ALA A 434 18.94 12.89 15.46
C ALA A 434 18.71 13.81 14.26
N PRO A 435 19.42 13.61 13.12
CA PRO A 435 19.37 14.54 12.01
C PRO A 435 18.07 14.37 11.24
N GLY A 436 17.51 15.50 10.80
CA GLY A 436 16.41 15.49 9.84
C GLY A 436 16.88 15.05 8.44
N ARG A 437 15.94 14.75 7.54
CA ARG A 437 16.26 14.30 6.17
C ARG A 437 17.26 15.20 5.41
N GLY A 438 17.12 16.51 5.49
CA GLY A 438 18.02 17.46 4.80
C GLY A 438 19.44 17.46 5.38
N GLU A 439 19.58 17.33 6.69
CA GLU A 439 20.88 17.26 7.37
C GLU A 439 21.61 15.95 7.04
N LEU A 440 20.86 14.84 6.93
CA LEU A 440 21.40 13.55 6.45
C LEU A 440 21.99 13.67 5.05
N PHE A 441 21.27 14.32 4.13
CA PHE A 441 21.76 14.53 2.77
C PHE A 441 22.97 15.46 2.72
N ALA A 442 22.98 16.54 3.50
CA ALA A 442 24.14 17.42 3.60
C ALA A 442 25.37 16.68 4.16
N GLY A 443 25.22 15.92 5.24
CA GLY A 443 26.30 15.11 5.81
C GLY A 443 26.81 14.05 4.83
N HIS A 444 25.91 13.36 4.12
CA HIS A 444 26.29 12.41 3.08
C HIS A 444 27.04 13.07 1.93
N PHE A 445 26.59 14.24 1.48
CA PHE A 445 27.24 15.04 0.44
C PHE A 445 28.68 15.41 0.84
N ASP A 446 28.86 15.91 2.07
CA ASP A 446 30.18 16.27 2.60
C ASP A 446 31.11 15.06 2.71
N LEU A 447 30.57 13.92 3.15
CA LEU A 447 31.31 12.67 3.23
C LEU A 447 31.78 12.20 1.85
N CYS A 448 30.91 12.24 0.84
CA CYS A 448 31.26 11.92 -0.54
C CYS A 448 32.35 12.85 -1.07
N CYS A 449 32.22 14.16 -0.85
CA CYS A 449 33.24 15.14 -1.24
C CYS A 449 34.61 14.84 -0.60
N LEU A 450 34.62 14.51 0.70
CA LEU A 450 35.82 14.16 1.43
C LEU A 450 36.48 12.88 0.89
N ARG A 451 35.71 11.84 0.63
CA ARG A 451 36.23 10.55 0.13
C ARG A 451 36.77 10.65 -1.29
N VAL A 452 36.07 11.36 -2.18
CA VAL A 452 36.58 11.68 -3.52
C VAL A 452 37.88 12.48 -3.42
N ALA A 453 37.93 13.51 -2.57
CA ALA A 453 39.14 14.32 -2.37
C ALA A 453 40.33 13.50 -1.85
N ARG A 454 40.10 12.55 -0.94
CA ARG A 454 41.15 11.61 -0.47
C ARG A 454 41.67 10.72 -1.59
N ARG A 455 40.78 10.18 -2.43
CA ARG A 455 41.17 9.37 -3.61
C ARG A 455 42.00 10.18 -4.60
N LEU A 456 41.61 11.42 -4.88
CA LEU A 456 42.37 12.33 -5.74
C LEU A 456 43.74 12.68 -5.14
N ALA A 457 43.80 12.94 -3.83
CA ALA A 457 45.05 13.27 -3.14
C ALA A 457 46.05 12.09 -3.09
N ALA A 458 45.55 10.85 -3.04
CA ALA A 458 46.38 9.65 -3.06
C ALA A 458 46.99 9.34 -4.44
N GLY A 459 46.44 9.91 -5.52
CA GLY A 459 46.82 9.61 -6.90
C GLY A 459 46.31 8.24 -7.38
N THR A 460 46.09 8.09 -8.68
CA THR A 460 45.63 6.85 -9.34
C THR A 460 46.74 5.79 -9.42
N GLN A 461 47.22 5.27 -8.28
CA GLN A 461 47.86 3.96 -8.28
C GLN A 461 46.80 2.88 -8.06
N VAL A 462 46.25 2.40 -9.17
CA VAL A 462 45.48 1.15 -9.18
C VAL A 462 46.42 0.04 -8.69
N ARG A 463 46.23 -0.44 -7.46
CA ARG A 463 46.88 -1.66 -6.98
C ARG A 463 46.17 -2.85 -7.62
N PRO A 464 46.84 -3.69 -8.44
CA PRO A 464 46.27 -4.96 -8.85
C PRO A 464 46.06 -5.86 -7.61
N PRO A 465 44.98 -6.67 -7.56
CA PRO A 465 44.77 -7.62 -6.47
C PRO A 465 45.91 -8.65 -6.48
N GLY A 466 46.65 -8.79 -5.37
CA GLY A 466 47.69 -9.82 -5.20
C GLY A 466 49.14 -9.34 -5.09
N ALA A 467 49.43 -8.03 -5.12
CA ALA A 467 50.78 -7.51 -4.88
C ALA A 467 51.17 -7.53 -3.38
N HIS A 468 51.32 -8.71 -2.79
CA HIS A 468 52.09 -8.87 -1.56
C HIS A 468 53.58 -8.90 -1.90
N ARG A 469 54.27 -7.75 -1.90
CA ARG A 469 55.73 -7.72 -1.74
C ARG A 469 56.14 -6.65 -0.74
N ARG A 470 56.90 -7.10 0.25
CA ARG A 470 57.71 -6.32 1.19
C ARG A 470 58.39 -5.17 0.45
N GLY A 471 58.18 -3.93 0.89
CA GLY A 471 58.85 -2.74 0.36
C GLY A 471 57.95 -1.61 -0.15
N ALA A 472 56.64 -1.64 0.09
CA ALA A 472 55.75 -0.52 -0.31
C ALA A 472 56.13 0.78 0.44
N VAL A 473 56.40 1.83 -0.33
CA VAL A 473 56.53 3.21 0.14
C VAL A 473 55.28 3.54 0.95
N ARG A 474 55.44 4.01 2.19
CA ARG A 474 54.35 4.51 3.03
C ARG A 474 53.51 5.50 2.21
N PRO A 475 52.16 5.45 2.23
CA PRO A 475 51.36 6.50 1.61
C PRO A 475 51.88 7.84 2.13
N ALA A 476 52.14 8.78 1.20
CA ALA A 476 52.52 10.13 1.57
C ALA A 476 51.47 10.63 2.58
N ALA A 477 51.91 11.11 3.75
CA ALA A 477 51.01 11.54 4.80
C ALA A 477 49.96 12.50 4.23
N GLU A 478 48.67 12.18 4.42
CA GLU A 478 47.57 13.01 3.94
C GLU A 478 47.79 14.45 4.42
N ARG A 479 47.97 15.39 3.50
CA ARG A 479 48.10 16.81 3.84
C ARG A 479 46.69 17.36 4.06
N PRO A 480 46.25 17.66 5.29
CA PRO A 480 44.84 17.97 5.56
C PRO A 480 44.36 19.19 4.77
N GLY A 481 45.24 20.20 4.58
CA GLY A 481 44.92 21.39 3.79
C GLY A 481 44.71 21.12 2.30
N GLN A 482 45.36 20.10 1.72
CA GLN A 482 45.14 19.70 0.33
C GLN A 482 43.80 18.98 0.16
N VAL A 483 43.51 18.03 1.04
CA VAL A 483 42.24 17.29 1.03
C VAL A 483 41.06 18.24 1.21
N ARG A 484 41.16 19.21 2.14
CA ARG A 484 40.11 20.22 2.34
C ARG A 484 39.84 21.06 1.09
N ARG A 485 40.89 21.52 0.39
CA ARG A 485 40.73 22.29 -0.86
C ARG A 485 40.11 21.45 -1.96
N LEU A 486 40.56 20.21 -2.12
CA LEU A 486 40.00 19.28 -3.11
C LEU A 486 38.52 18.99 -2.81
N ALA A 487 38.15 18.76 -1.54
CA ALA A 487 36.76 18.53 -1.15
C ALA A 487 35.86 19.73 -1.52
N ALA A 488 36.33 20.97 -1.32
CA ALA A 488 35.59 22.16 -1.74
C ALA A 488 35.43 22.25 -3.28
N VAL A 489 36.46 21.87 -4.05
CA VAL A 489 36.37 21.81 -5.52
C VAL A 489 35.40 20.71 -5.98
N VAL A 490 35.44 19.54 -5.35
CA VAL A 490 34.49 18.44 -5.61
C VAL A 490 33.06 18.91 -5.33
N ALA A 491 32.82 19.54 -4.17
CA ALA A 491 31.52 20.09 -3.82
C ALA A 491 31.01 21.09 -4.87
N GLY A 492 31.87 22.02 -5.32
CA GLY A 492 31.52 22.97 -6.40
C GLY A 492 31.12 22.28 -7.70
N ARG A 493 31.87 21.25 -8.13
CA ARG A 493 31.57 20.47 -9.35
C ARG A 493 30.29 19.64 -9.22
N LEU A 494 30.01 19.10 -8.04
CA LEU A 494 28.76 18.38 -7.78
C LEU A 494 27.56 19.33 -7.78
N HIS A 495 27.66 20.52 -7.19
CA HIS A 495 26.62 21.53 -7.29
C HIS A 495 26.38 21.97 -8.74
N GLU A 496 27.44 22.14 -9.53
CA GLU A 496 27.30 22.48 -10.95
C GLU A 496 26.65 21.34 -11.75
N SER A 497 27.00 20.08 -11.46
CA SER A 497 26.35 18.93 -12.08
C SER A 497 24.83 18.92 -11.83
N ALA A 498 24.40 19.27 -10.62
CA ALA A 498 22.98 19.32 -10.26
C ALA A 498 22.24 20.44 -10.99
N ARG A 499 22.91 21.58 -11.27
CA ARG A 499 22.37 22.67 -12.11
C ARG A 499 22.16 22.20 -13.55
N LEU A 500 23.17 21.55 -14.14
CA LEU A 500 23.06 21.02 -15.50
C LEU A 500 21.97 19.95 -15.63
N MET A 501 21.79 19.10 -14.61
CA MET A 501 20.73 18.08 -14.59
C MET A 501 19.30 18.65 -14.59
N LEU A 502 19.10 19.89 -14.12
CA LEU A 502 17.80 20.57 -14.21
C LEU A 502 17.46 20.96 -15.65
N ALA A 503 18.46 21.30 -16.47
CA ALA A 503 18.26 21.77 -17.84
C ALA A 503 17.86 20.67 -18.84
N VAL A 504 18.23 19.40 -18.56
CA VAL A 504 18.03 18.26 -19.48
C VAL A 504 16.64 17.59 -19.31
N GLY A 505 15.82 18.06 -18.36
CA GLY A 505 14.43 17.62 -18.16
C GLY A 505 14.24 16.21 -17.56
N HIS A 506 15.22 15.31 -17.72
CA HIS A 506 15.15 13.89 -17.31
C HIS A 506 16.07 13.57 -16.12
N GLY A 507 16.64 14.59 -15.47
CA GLY A 507 17.46 14.44 -14.26
C GLY A 507 18.84 13.79 -14.46
N GLY A 508 19.22 13.49 -15.71
CA GLY A 508 20.53 12.95 -16.08
C GLY A 508 21.52 14.02 -16.55
N LEU A 509 22.80 13.66 -16.56
CA LEU A 509 23.91 14.45 -17.07
C LEU A 509 24.44 13.79 -18.35
N SER A 510 24.57 14.57 -19.42
CA SER A 510 25.14 14.05 -20.67
C SER A 510 26.60 13.63 -20.46
N ARG A 511 27.08 12.67 -21.26
CA ARG A 511 28.48 12.25 -21.22
C ARG A 511 29.45 13.42 -21.36
N ALA A 512 29.20 14.33 -22.32
CA ALA A 512 30.04 15.50 -22.53
C ALA A 512 30.06 16.44 -21.31
N ALA A 513 28.92 16.67 -20.67
CA ALA A 513 28.85 17.49 -19.46
C ALA A 513 29.55 16.80 -18.26
N PHE A 514 29.42 15.48 -18.15
CA PHE A 514 30.15 14.71 -17.13
C PHE A 514 31.66 14.79 -17.33
N GLU A 515 32.16 14.55 -18.55
CA GLU A 515 33.59 14.61 -18.86
C GLU A 515 34.16 16.02 -18.65
N GLY A 516 33.39 17.07 -18.97
CA GLY A 516 33.77 18.45 -18.70
C GLY A 516 33.88 18.77 -17.20
N LEU A 517 33.01 18.21 -16.37
CA LEU A 517 33.03 18.39 -14.91
C LEU A 517 34.01 17.45 -14.21
N PHE A 518 34.25 16.25 -14.74
CA PHE A 518 35.06 15.20 -14.14
C PHE A 518 35.96 14.55 -15.20
N PRO A 519 37.06 15.21 -15.59
CA PRO A 519 37.95 14.70 -16.63
C PRO A 519 38.63 13.39 -16.20
N GLU A 520 38.98 12.54 -17.18
CA GLU A 520 39.77 11.34 -16.91
C GLU A 520 41.18 11.69 -16.40
N GLU A 521 41.73 12.80 -16.89
CA GLU A 521 43.01 13.36 -16.46
C GLU A 521 42.99 13.69 -14.96
N GLY A 522 44.00 13.23 -14.23
CA GLY A 522 44.06 13.40 -12.78
C GLY A 522 43.08 12.50 -12.00
N GLY A 523 42.36 11.60 -12.67
CA GLY A 523 41.56 10.55 -12.04
C GLY A 523 40.20 10.99 -11.49
N TRP A 524 39.62 12.11 -11.94
CA TRP A 524 38.33 12.61 -11.42
C TRP A 524 37.17 11.68 -11.73
N ALA A 525 36.99 11.30 -12.99
CA ALA A 525 35.94 10.36 -13.39
C ALA A 525 36.01 9.06 -12.55
N ALA A 526 37.20 8.47 -12.48
CA ALA A 526 37.44 7.25 -11.72
C ALA A 526 37.16 7.43 -10.21
N ALA A 527 37.55 8.55 -9.61
CA ALA A 527 37.34 8.79 -8.18
C ALA A 527 35.85 8.94 -7.82
N VAL A 528 35.08 9.66 -8.64
CA VAL A 528 33.65 9.91 -8.38
C VAL A 528 32.79 8.69 -8.68
N LEU A 529 33.12 7.92 -9.72
CA LEU A 529 32.47 6.63 -10.02
C LEU A 529 32.82 5.57 -8.98
N ALA A 530 34.08 5.53 -8.50
CA ALA A 530 34.49 4.58 -7.46
C ALA A 530 33.89 4.88 -6.07
N GLU A 531 33.50 6.13 -5.81
CA GLU A 531 32.72 6.50 -4.62
C GLU A 531 31.21 6.27 -4.81
N GLY A 532 30.76 5.92 -6.02
CA GLY A 532 29.36 5.65 -6.30
C GLY A 532 28.47 6.90 -6.23
N VAL A 533 29.03 8.10 -6.43
CA VAL A 533 28.24 9.34 -6.48
C VAL A 533 27.44 9.39 -7.79
N PHE A 534 28.10 9.08 -8.91
CA PHE A 534 27.46 8.90 -10.21
C PHE A 534 27.50 7.46 -10.66
N VAL A 535 26.50 7.11 -11.46
CA VAL A 535 26.38 5.81 -12.12
C VAL A 535 26.03 6.03 -13.60
N PRO A 536 26.49 5.15 -14.49
CA PRO A 536 26.08 5.18 -15.89
C PRO A 536 24.56 5.05 -16.01
N ALA A 537 23.96 5.85 -16.89
CA ALA A 537 22.53 5.79 -17.22
C ALA A 537 22.35 6.11 -18.70
N GLY A 538 22.03 5.09 -19.50
CA GLY A 538 21.94 5.20 -20.95
C GLY A 538 23.26 5.71 -21.56
N SER A 539 23.19 6.81 -22.30
CA SER A 539 24.35 7.45 -22.93
C SER A 539 25.09 8.45 -22.02
N GLY A 540 24.66 8.62 -20.77
CA GLY A 540 25.21 9.60 -19.82
C GLY A 540 25.35 9.05 -18.41
N TYR A 541 25.18 9.94 -17.43
CA TYR A 541 25.36 9.65 -16.00
C TYR A 541 24.23 10.25 -15.17
N ARG A 542 23.94 9.65 -14.02
CA ARG A 542 23.04 10.24 -13.02
C ARG A 542 23.60 10.05 -11.63
N LEU A 543 23.10 10.84 -10.68
CA LEU A 543 23.38 10.60 -9.27
C LEU A 543 22.79 9.26 -8.86
N ALA A 544 23.55 8.50 -8.07
CA ALA A 544 23.23 7.13 -7.76
C ALA A 544 21.92 6.94 -6.99
N HIS A 545 21.62 7.88 -6.09
CA HIS A 545 20.43 7.91 -5.25
C HIS A 545 19.46 8.97 -5.76
N GLU A 546 18.25 8.54 -6.15
CA GLU A 546 17.18 9.40 -6.69
C GLU A 546 16.80 10.53 -5.72
N GLU A 547 16.34 10.21 -4.50
CA GLU A 547 15.88 11.22 -3.53
C GLU A 547 16.98 12.23 -3.15
N PHE A 548 18.24 11.77 -3.06
CA PHE A 548 19.39 12.64 -2.83
C PHE A 548 19.67 13.55 -4.03
N ALA A 549 19.52 13.03 -5.25
CA ALA A 549 19.64 13.82 -6.47
C ALA A 549 18.58 14.91 -6.52
N GLU A 550 17.33 14.57 -6.20
CA GLU A 550 16.22 15.50 -6.15
C GLU A 550 16.46 16.61 -5.12
N TRP A 551 16.95 16.25 -3.93
CA TRP A 551 17.36 17.23 -2.93
C TRP A 551 18.45 18.18 -3.43
N LEU A 552 19.54 17.64 -3.99
CA LEU A 552 20.67 18.44 -4.47
C LEU A 552 20.28 19.35 -5.63
N GLN A 553 19.38 18.89 -6.52
CA GLN A 553 18.80 19.68 -7.60
C GLN A 553 17.87 20.77 -7.05
N GLY A 554 17.05 20.46 -6.06
CA GLY A 554 16.16 21.43 -5.39
C GLY A 554 16.90 22.58 -4.71
N LEU A 555 18.17 22.41 -4.32
CA LEU A 555 19.01 23.50 -3.81
C LEU A 555 19.27 24.59 -4.87
N HIS A 556 19.25 24.24 -6.16
CA HIS A 556 19.56 25.15 -7.27
C HIS A 556 18.36 25.46 -8.16
N LEU A 557 17.18 24.92 -7.86
CA LEU A 557 15.98 25.17 -8.63
C LEU A 557 15.51 26.61 -8.42
N ASP A 558 15.35 27.36 -9.52
CA ASP A 558 14.57 28.60 -9.51
C ASP A 558 13.09 28.25 -9.34
N LEU A 559 12.63 28.28 -8.09
CA LEU A 559 11.29 27.88 -7.71
C LEU A 559 10.22 28.76 -8.37
N ASP A 560 10.49 30.06 -8.57
CA ASP A 560 9.52 30.96 -9.18
C ASP A 560 9.35 30.65 -10.68
N GLY A 561 10.45 30.57 -11.41
CA GLY A 561 10.44 30.18 -12.83
C GLY A 561 9.86 28.78 -13.04
N ALA A 562 10.20 27.84 -12.16
CA ALA A 562 9.66 26.47 -12.22
C ALA A 562 8.14 26.45 -12.01
N LEU A 563 7.60 27.13 -11.00
CA LEU A 563 6.15 27.16 -10.77
C LEU A 563 5.39 27.89 -11.88
N ARG A 564 5.95 28.97 -12.45
CA ARG A 564 5.36 29.62 -13.64
C ARG A 564 5.19 28.63 -14.79
N LEU A 565 6.22 27.83 -15.06
CA LEU A 565 6.21 26.79 -16.09
C LEU A 565 5.21 25.66 -15.79
N LEU A 566 5.22 25.14 -14.56
CA LEU A 566 4.43 23.97 -14.16
C LEU A 566 2.94 24.26 -14.01
N LEU A 567 2.60 25.45 -13.52
CA LEU A 567 1.21 25.87 -13.30
C LEU A 567 0.59 26.51 -14.55
N ALA A 568 1.35 26.59 -15.66
CA ALA A 568 0.97 27.25 -16.91
C ALA A 568 0.46 28.68 -16.68
N GLU A 569 1.10 29.42 -15.77
CA GLU A 569 0.79 30.83 -15.52
C GLU A 569 1.11 31.61 -16.80
N ARG A 570 0.08 32.11 -17.50
CA ARG A 570 0.28 32.97 -18.68
C ARG A 570 1.09 34.19 -18.24
N GLU A 571 2.19 34.47 -18.93
CA GLU A 571 2.75 35.82 -18.90
C GLU A 571 1.65 36.77 -19.35
N GLU A 572 1.24 37.70 -18.48
CA GLU A 572 0.51 38.87 -18.94
C GLU A 572 1.41 39.54 -19.99
N PRO A 573 0.98 39.73 -21.25
CA PRO A 573 1.74 40.54 -22.17
C PRO A 573 1.82 41.94 -21.55
N ASP A 574 3.04 42.34 -21.19
CA ASP A 574 3.34 43.62 -20.56
C ASP A 574 2.52 44.73 -21.23
N ARG A 575 1.52 45.25 -20.53
CA ARG A 575 0.79 46.45 -20.93
C ARG A 575 1.63 47.67 -20.58
N ALA A 576 2.74 47.85 -21.30
CA ALA A 576 3.42 49.12 -21.41
C ALA A 576 4.16 49.16 -22.75
N GLY A 577 3.58 49.87 -23.71
CA GLY A 577 4.25 50.17 -24.95
C GLY A 577 5.46 51.07 -24.71
N SER A 578 6.58 50.74 -25.36
CA SER A 578 7.51 51.73 -25.90
C SER A 578 8.40 51.08 -26.95
N PRO A 579 8.45 51.59 -28.20
CA PRO A 579 9.37 51.10 -29.20
C PRO A 579 10.74 51.79 -29.08
N ALA A 580 11.78 51.03 -29.43
CA ALA A 580 13.15 51.45 -29.77
C ALA A 580 14.15 51.74 -28.62
N GLY A 581 15.29 51.06 -28.71
CA GLY A 581 16.52 51.36 -27.98
C GLY A 581 17.47 50.15 -27.93
N ALA A 582 18.36 50.06 -28.91
CA ALA A 582 19.44 49.09 -28.97
C ALA A 582 20.44 49.24 -27.80
N ASP A 583 21.18 48.15 -27.58
CA ASP A 583 22.41 48.02 -26.78
C ASP A 583 22.26 47.82 -25.25
N GLY A 584 22.22 46.54 -24.85
CA GLY A 584 22.39 46.09 -23.48
C GLY A 584 22.60 44.57 -23.43
N VAL A 585 23.85 44.15 -23.25
CA VAL A 585 24.32 42.76 -23.24
C VAL A 585 23.72 42.00 -22.05
N GLY A 586 22.74 41.13 -22.30
CA GLY A 586 22.20 40.16 -21.35
C GLY A 586 22.24 38.76 -21.96
N HIS A 587 23.10 37.89 -21.45
CA HIS A 587 23.33 36.54 -21.95
C HIS A 587 22.09 35.64 -21.80
N ALA A 588 21.27 35.59 -22.84
CA ALA A 588 20.30 34.52 -23.06
C ALA A 588 21.04 33.30 -23.62
N TRP A 589 20.99 32.18 -22.90
CA TRP A 589 21.52 30.89 -23.33
C TRP A 589 20.64 30.30 -24.44
N GLY A 590 20.89 30.71 -25.68
CA GLY A 590 20.44 29.99 -26.87
C GLY A 590 21.51 28.99 -27.29
N VAL A 591 21.21 27.69 -27.22
CA VAL A 591 21.94 26.68 -27.99
C VAL A 591 21.20 26.50 -29.31
N PRO A 592 21.82 26.71 -30.49
CA PRO A 592 21.19 26.45 -31.77
C PRO A 592 21.38 24.99 -32.18
N GLY A 593 20.28 24.31 -32.53
CA GLY A 593 20.31 23.15 -33.42
C GLY A 593 19.64 21.87 -32.92
N ALA A 594 18.33 21.74 -33.16
CA ALA A 594 17.66 20.50 -33.61
C ALA A 594 16.18 20.82 -33.84
N GLY A 595 15.73 20.74 -35.09
CA GLY A 595 14.35 21.04 -35.46
C GLY A 595 13.35 20.03 -34.88
N GLY A 596 12.16 20.53 -34.51
CA GLY A 596 10.93 19.75 -34.53
C GLY A 596 10.70 18.79 -33.37
N ALA A 597 10.87 19.20 -32.12
CA ALA A 597 10.21 18.56 -30.99
C ALA A 597 9.26 19.56 -30.35
N ARG A 598 7.94 19.29 -30.41
CA ARG A 598 6.96 19.99 -29.56
C ARG A 598 7.49 19.97 -28.12
N SER A 599 7.47 21.11 -27.44
CA SER A 599 7.84 21.23 -26.04
C SER A 599 7.04 20.22 -25.21
N HIS A 600 7.65 19.09 -24.86
CA HIS A 600 7.04 18.15 -23.93
C HIS A 600 7.07 18.82 -22.55
N GLY A 601 5.93 18.87 -21.86
CA GLY A 601 5.85 19.42 -20.50
C GLY A 601 6.82 18.72 -19.55
N VAL A 602 7.14 19.36 -18.42
CA VAL A 602 8.00 18.77 -17.39
C VAL A 602 7.40 17.45 -16.91
N PRO A 603 8.13 16.32 -16.96
CA PRO A 603 7.60 15.03 -16.54
C PRO A 603 7.20 14.99 -15.05
N ARG A 604 6.07 14.34 -14.74
CA ARG A 604 5.52 14.23 -13.38
C ARG A 604 6.46 13.58 -12.35
N HIS A 605 7.34 12.69 -12.77
CA HIS A 605 8.37 12.10 -11.90
C HIS A 605 9.40 13.13 -11.40
N ARG A 606 9.46 14.33 -12.00
CA ARG A 606 10.34 15.44 -11.57
C ARG A 606 9.72 16.29 -10.46
N VAL A 607 8.78 15.73 -9.71
CA VAL A 607 8.15 16.41 -8.56
C VAL A 607 9.11 16.59 -7.39
N GLY A 608 10.04 15.65 -7.18
CA GLY A 608 10.95 15.67 -6.03
C GLY A 608 11.85 16.90 -5.93
N PRO A 609 12.51 17.39 -7.00
CA PRO A 609 13.30 18.63 -6.93
C PRO A 609 12.49 19.86 -6.53
N VAL A 610 11.23 19.95 -6.96
CA VAL A 610 10.32 21.05 -6.61
C VAL A 610 9.90 20.95 -5.14
N VAL A 611 9.57 19.74 -4.68
CA VAL A 611 9.28 19.46 -3.27
C VAL A 611 10.49 19.78 -2.38
N ALA A 612 11.70 19.39 -2.80
CA ALA A 612 12.93 19.69 -2.07
C ALA A 612 13.18 21.21 -1.97
N ALA A 613 12.95 21.95 -3.06
CA ALA A 613 13.04 23.41 -3.06
C ALA A 613 12.00 24.05 -2.11
N LEU A 614 10.75 23.58 -2.12
CA LEU A 614 9.70 24.05 -1.20
C LEU A 614 10.03 23.74 0.27
N ARG A 615 10.50 22.53 0.56
CA ARG A 615 10.93 22.12 1.92
C ARG A 615 12.13 22.92 2.43
N ARG A 616 13.03 23.37 1.56
CA ARG A 616 14.12 24.27 1.94
C ARG A 616 13.59 25.62 2.44
N VAL A 617 12.53 26.14 1.82
CA VAL A 617 11.89 27.40 2.22
C VAL A 617 11.06 27.23 3.50
N ALA A 618 10.66 25.98 3.84
CA ALA A 618 9.92 25.67 5.07
C ALA A 618 10.63 26.02 6.38
N GLY A 619 11.94 26.28 6.36
CA GLY A 619 12.66 26.82 7.53
C GLY A 619 12.20 28.22 7.95
N GLU A 620 11.49 28.94 7.08
CA GLU A 620 10.86 30.23 7.35
C GLU A 620 9.34 30.13 7.08
N PRO A 621 8.50 29.89 8.12
CA PRO A 621 7.07 29.59 7.93
C PRO A 621 6.32 30.60 7.05
N ARG A 622 6.62 31.90 7.21
CA ARG A 622 6.01 32.98 6.42
C ARG A 622 6.37 32.93 4.93
N ALA A 623 7.59 32.51 4.60
CA ALA A 623 8.04 32.39 3.22
C ALA A 623 7.34 31.22 2.53
N LEU A 624 7.23 30.07 3.21
CA LEU A 624 6.52 28.90 2.71
C LEU A 624 5.03 29.19 2.48
N ASP A 625 4.40 29.90 3.41
CA ASP A 625 2.99 30.30 3.36
C ASP A 625 2.60 31.01 2.05
N TRP A 626 3.49 31.83 1.51
CA TRP A 626 3.28 32.50 0.22
C TRP A 626 3.23 31.50 -0.94
N TRP A 627 4.17 30.56 -0.98
CA TRP A 627 4.21 29.50 -2.01
C TRP A 627 3.02 28.56 -1.92
N LEU A 628 2.64 28.14 -0.72
CA LEU A 628 1.50 27.26 -0.52
C LEU A 628 0.18 27.95 -0.95
N ARG A 629 0.01 29.23 -0.63
CA ARG A 629 -1.16 30.01 -1.10
C ARG A 629 -1.17 30.20 -2.62
N ARG A 630 -0.01 30.34 -3.26
CA ARG A 630 0.10 30.36 -4.73
C ARG A 630 -0.34 29.03 -5.34
N LEU A 631 0.16 27.91 -4.83
CA LEU A 631 -0.24 26.57 -5.27
C LEU A 631 -1.75 26.35 -5.07
N TRP A 632 -2.30 26.78 -3.93
CA TRP A 632 -3.72 26.71 -3.67
C TRP A 632 -4.55 27.51 -4.70
N ARG A 633 -4.16 28.75 -4.99
CA ARG A 633 -4.85 29.57 -6.02
C ARG A 633 -4.78 28.92 -7.39
N ALA A 634 -3.64 28.33 -7.74
CA ALA A 634 -3.50 27.59 -8.99
C ALA A 634 -4.39 26.34 -9.01
N LEU A 635 -4.48 25.59 -7.90
CA LEU A 635 -5.37 24.43 -7.78
C LEU A 635 -6.86 24.81 -7.90
N GLU A 636 -7.26 25.94 -7.33
CA GLU A 636 -8.62 26.46 -7.43
C GLU A 636 -8.96 26.94 -8.85
N GLY A 637 -8.03 27.61 -9.52
CA GLY A 637 -8.22 28.16 -10.86
C GLY A 637 -7.98 27.18 -12.01
N ALA A 638 -7.35 26.02 -11.76
CA ALA A 638 -6.99 25.06 -12.80
C ALA A 638 -8.18 24.27 -13.33
N GLU A 639 -8.20 24.04 -14.64
CA GLU A 639 -9.20 23.18 -15.28
C GLU A 639 -9.06 21.73 -14.77
N PRO A 640 -10.19 21.03 -14.47
CA PRO A 640 -10.16 19.63 -14.07
C PRO A 640 -9.43 18.74 -15.10
N GLY A 641 -8.46 17.96 -14.63
CA GLY A 641 -7.64 17.07 -15.47
C GLY A 641 -6.43 17.75 -16.13
N SER A 642 -6.22 19.05 -15.94
CA SER A 642 -5.03 19.75 -16.47
C SER A 642 -3.74 19.37 -15.72
N GLU A 643 -2.59 19.48 -16.39
CA GLU A 643 -1.28 19.29 -15.74
C GLU A 643 -1.07 20.27 -14.58
N GLY A 644 -1.52 21.52 -14.72
CA GLY A 644 -1.43 22.52 -13.65
C GLY A 644 -2.21 22.13 -12.39
N GLN A 645 -3.40 21.51 -12.55
CA GLN A 645 -4.16 20.98 -11.42
C GLN A 645 -3.40 19.86 -10.70
N TRP A 646 -2.84 18.92 -11.47
CA TRP A 646 -2.05 17.80 -10.92
C TRP A 646 -0.83 18.31 -10.16
N TRP A 647 -0.04 19.22 -10.76
CA TRP A 647 1.15 19.80 -10.13
C TRP A 647 0.81 20.55 -8.84
N ALA A 648 -0.20 21.42 -8.88
CA ALA A 648 -0.62 22.20 -7.72
C ALA A 648 -1.09 21.30 -6.57
N GLY A 649 -1.98 20.34 -6.86
CA GLY A 649 -2.51 19.40 -5.87
C GLY A 649 -1.42 18.50 -5.29
N ARG A 650 -0.58 17.92 -6.14
CA ARG A 650 0.49 17.01 -5.71
C ARG A 650 1.55 17.72 -4.85
N LEU A 651 1.99 18.91 -5.26
CA LEU A 651 2.97 19.69 -4.50
C LEU A 651 2.43 20.08 -3.13
N LEU A 652 1.17 20.53 -3.05
CA LEU A 652 0.52 20.82 -1.77
C LEU A 652 0.47 19.58 -0.87
N ALA A 653 -0.03 18.45 -1.39
CA ALA A 653 -0.17 17.23 -0.62
C ALA A 653 1.18 16.72 -0.07
N VAL A 654 2.22 16.64 -0.93
CA VAL A 654 3.53 16.09 -0.54
C VAL A 654 4.30 17.03 0.38
N VAL A 655 4.17 18.35 0.21
CA VAL A 655 4.83 19.32 1.10
C VAL A 655 4.15 19.34 2.46
N LEU A 656 2.82 19.50 2.52
CA LEU A 656 2.07 19.55 3.78
C LEU A 656 2.22 18.27 4.61
N ALA A 657 2.18 17.09 3.97
CA ALA A 657 2.38 15.82 4.66
C ALA A 657 3.82 15.62 5.20
N GLY A 658 4.79 16.38 4.67
CA GLY A 658 6.18 16.33 5.10
C GLY A 658 6.59 17.43 6.08
N LEU A 659 5.68 18.33 6.48
CA LEU A 659 5.99 19.36 7.47
C LEU A 659 6.00 18.78 8.89
N PRO A 660 6.94 19.20 9.75
CA PRO A 660 6.95 18.79 11.15
C PRO A 660 5.75 19.36 11.92
N GLU A 661 5.35 20.60 11.62
CA GLU A 661 4.28 21.33 12.29
C GLU A 661 3.24 21.86 11.26
N PRO A 662 2.42 20.99 10.65
CA PRO A 662 1.40 21.41 9.68
C PRO A 662 0.33 22.32 10.30
N GLY A 663 0.24 22.36 11.64
CA GLY A 663 -0.65 23.25 12.39
C GLY A 663 -0.37 24.75 12.17
N GLU A 664 0.84 25.13 11.74
CA GLU A 664 1.14 26.53 11.38
C GLU A 664 0.37 26.98 10.13
N HIS A 665 -0.17 26.05 9.34
CA HIS A 665 -0.87 26.29 8.07
C HIS A 665 -2.36 25.93 8.13
N LEU A 666 -2.99 25.98 9.31
CA LEU A 666 -4.40 25.60 9.51
C LEU A 666 -5.40 26.37 8.63
N GLU A 667 -5.13 27.63 8.32
CA GLU A 667 -5.98 28.42 7.42
C GLU A 667 -6.07 27.77 6.04
N LEU A 668 -4.91 27.39 5.47
CA LEU A 668 -4.85 26.71 4.18
C LEU A 668 -5.44 25.30 4.25
N LEU A 669 -5.16 24.55 5.32
CA LEU A 669 -5.77 23.24 5.53
C LEU A 669 -7.30 23.35 5.61
N GLY A 670 -7.82 24.41 6.23
CA GLY A 670 -9.26 24.71 6.25
C GLY A 670 -9.84 24.95 4.86
N LEU A 671 -9.13 25.70 4.01
CA LEU A 671 -9.51 25.94 2.61
C LEU A 671 -9.52 24.64 1.79
N LEU A 672 -8.48 23.81 1.94
CA LEU A 672 -8.39 22.49 1.30
C LEU A 672 -9.52 21.56 1.77
N ALA A 673 -9.86 21.59 3.06
CA ALA A 673 -10.95 20.82 3.63
C ALA A 673 -12.32 21.27 3.10
N GLU A 674 -12.53 22.56 2.86
CA GLU A 674 -13.75 23.10 2.26
C GLU A 674 -13.91 22.75 0.78
N ARG A 675 -12.78 22.63 0.05
CA ARG A 675 -12.78 22.16 -1.34
C ARG A 675 -13.24 20.70 -1.46
N GLY A 676 -12.92 19.86 -0.47
CA GLY A 676 -13.19 18.43 -0.47
C GLY A 676 -12.31 17.63 -1.45
N GLU A 677 -12.70 16.39 -1.75
CA GLU A 677 -11.92 15.43 -2.57
C GLU A 677 -11.92 15.71 -4.10
N ARG A 678 -11.89 16.98 -4.52
CA ARG A 678 -11.78 17.34 -5.95
C ARG A 678 -10.34 17.17 -6.44
N GLY A 679 -9.95 15.91 -6.70
CA GLY A 679 -8.65 15.56 -7.28
C GLY A 679 -7.91 14.37 -6.66
N GLY A 680 -8.51 13.62 -5.74
CA GLY A 680 -7.94 12.38 -5.16
C GLY A 680 -6.76 12.56 -4.18
N GLU A 681 -5.99 13.65 -4.29
CA GLU A 681 -4.81 13.92 -3.45
C GLU A 681 -5.12 14.10 -1.95
N PHE A 682 -6.30 14.64 -1.64
CA PHE A 682 -6.71 15.05 -0.29
C PHE A 682 -7.76 14.10 0.31
N GLY A 683 -7.55 12.79 0.16
CA GLY A 683 -8.42 11.75 0.73
C GLY A 683 -8.15 11.47 2.22
N PRO A 684 -8.86 10.49 2.84
CA PRO A 684 -8.81 10.25 4.29
C PRO A 684 -7.43 9.90 4.80
N ALA A 685 -6.65 9.13 4.02
CA ALA A 685 -5.29 8.77 4.37
C ALA A 685 -4.34 9.98 4.46
N PHE A 686 -4.53 10.99 3.62
CA PHE A 686 -3.76 12.23 3.70
C PHE A 686 -4.05 12.96 5.02
N TRP A 687 -5.33 13.18 5.35
CA TRP A 687 -5.73 13.91 6.55
C TRP A 687 -5.39 13.17 7.85
N ALA A 688 -5.53 11.84 7.86
CA ALA A 688 -5.15 11.01 9.01
C ALA A 688 -3.63 11.00 9.24
N GLY A 689 -2.84 11.11 8.16
CA GLY A 689 -1.38 11.10 8.21
C GLY A 689 -0.74 12.41 8.68
N LEU A 690 -1.47 13.53 8.72
CA LEU A 690 -0.92 14.81 9.16
C LEU A 690 -0.65 14.80 10.69
N PRO A 691 0.55 15.20 11.15
CA PRO A 691 0.86 15.33 12.58
C PRO A 691 0.17 16.57 13.19
N LEU A 692 -1.15 16.49 13.35
CA LEU A 692 -1.99 17.53 13.92
C LEU A 692 -2.47 17.15 15.32
N GLY A 693 -2.66 18.17 16.16
CA GLY A 693 -3.36 18.01 17.44
C GLY A 693 -4.82 17.58 17.24
N LEU A 694 -5.40 16.93 18.25
CA LEU A 694 -6.74 16.35 18.17
C LEU A 694 -7.83 17.39 17.80
N ALA A 695 -7.75 18.59 18.38
CA ALA A 695 -8.70 19.67 18.14
C ALA A 695 -8.66 20.15 16.68
N ASP A 696 -7.46 20.39 16.14
CA ASP A 696 -7.27 20.83 14.76
C ASP A 696 -7.73 19.76 13.77
N ARG A 697 -7.37 18.50 14.03
CA ARG A 697 -7.79 17.36 13.21
C ARG A 697 -9.32 17.24 13.15
N LEU A 698 -10.01 17.32 14.29
CA LEU A 698 -11.47 17.30 14.31
C LEU A 698 -12.08 18.55 13.66
N GLY A 699 -11.47 19.72 13.83
CA GLY A 699 -11.90 20.95 13.16
C GLY A 699 -11.87 20.85 11.64
N LEU A 700 -10.89 20.13 11.08
CA LEU A 700 -10.78 19.85 9.65
C LEU A 700 -11.76 18.76 9.20
N LEU A 701 -11.89 17.66 9.95
CA LEU A 701 -12.88 16.61 9.67
C LEU A 701 -14.32 17.16 9.67
N ARG A 702 -14.63 18.11 10.55
CA ARG A 702 -15.92 18.82 10.56
C ARG A 702 -16.24 19.45 9.20
N ARG A 703 -15.24 20.04 8.55
CA ARG A 703 -15.37 20.65 7.22
C ARG A 703 -15.46 19.57 6.13
N LEU A 704 -14.61 18.55 6.20
CA LEU A 704 -14.51 17.47 5.19
C LEU A 704 -15.76 16.59 5.11
N VAL A 705 -16.44 16.34 6.23
CA VAL A 705 -17.70 15.57 6.27
C VAL A 705 -18.80 16.23 5.41
N ARG A 706 -18.69 17.54 5.10
CA ARG A 706 -19.60 18.21 4.16
C ARG A 706 -19.38 17.77 2.71
N SER A 707 -18.20 17.24 2.41
CA SER A 707 -17.80 16.69 1.11
C SER A 707 -17.76 15.17 1.10
N ASP A 708 -18.24 14.49 2.16
CA ASP A 708 -18.31 13.04 2.20
C ASP A 708 -19.14 12.50 1.02
N GLY A 709 -18.51 11.62 0.25
CA GLY A 709 -19.19 10.82 -0.76
C GLY A 709 -20.06 9.70 -0.16
N PRO A 710 -20.58 8.78 -0.99
CA PRO A 710 -21.46 7.70 -0.54
C PRO A 710 -20.82 6.78 0.52
N GLU A 711 -19.50 6.56 0.43
CA GLU A 711 -18.72 5.74 1.36
C GLU A 711 -18.53 6.38 2.75
N GLN A 712 -18.80 7.69 2.89
CA GLN A 712 -18.72 8.44 4.16
C GLN A 712 -17.37 8.27 4.88
N SER A 713 -16.27 8.33 4.10
CA SER A 713 -14.93 8.03 4.59
C SER A 713 -14.44 8.98 5.69
N PHE A 714 -14.81 10.27 5.67
CA PHE A 714 -14.43 11.22 6.72
C PHE A 714 -15.26 11.04 7.98
N ARG A 715 -16.54 10.68 7.87
CA ARG A 715 -17.33 10.22 9.01
C ARG A 715 -16.72 8.97 9.64
N ALA A 716 -16.28 7.99 8.83
CA ALA A 716 -15.61 6.79 9.32
C ALA A 716 -14.30 7.14 10.05
N ALA A 717 -13.46 8.01 9.47
CA ALA A 717 -12.24 8.49 10.13
C ALA A 717 -12.54 9.21 11.47
N THR A 718 -13.63 9.97 11.55
CA THR A 718 -14.08 10.61 12.80
C THR A 718 -14.50 9.57 13.85
N ALA A 719 -15.20 8.51 13.44
CA ALA A 719 -15.58 7.41 14.32
C ALA A 719 -14.36 6.64 14.83
N GLU A 720 -13.34 6.42 13.99
CA GLU A 720 -12.09 5.78 14.41
C GLU A 720 -11.35 6.60 15.48
N LEU A 721 -11.29 7.93 15.33
CA LEU A 721 -10.74 8.81 16.36
C LEU A 721 -11.53 8.73 17.66
N LEU A 722 -12.87 8.73 17.58
CA LEU A 722 -13.74 8.60 18.74
C LEU A 722 -13.53 7.26 19.47
N VAL A 723 -13.30 6.17 18.74
CA VAL A 723 -12.99 4.85 19.32
C VAL A 723 -11.61 4.85 19.98
N ALA A 724 -10.62 5.51 19.38
CA ALA A 724 -9.26 5.56 19.90
C ALA A 724 -9.11 6.43 21.15
N ASP A 725 -9.77 7.59 21.19
CA ASP A 725 -9.77 8.51 22.34
C ASP A 725 -11.16 9.12 22.60
N PRO A 726 -12.07 8.37 23.24
CA PRO A 726 -13.39 8.89 23.56
C PRO A 726 -13.34 10.13 24.45
N ALA A 727 -12.42 10.21 25.41
CA ALA A 727 -12.39 11.30 26.38
C ALA A 727 -12.00 12.64 25.74
N GLY A 728 -11.03 12.63 24.82
CA GLY A 728 -10.62 13.83 24.09
C GLY A 728 -11.59 14.26 22.99
N VAL A 729 -12.22 13.29 22.30
CA VAL A 729 -13.07 13.57 21.13
C VAL A 729 -14.48 14.05 21.51
N LEU A 730 -15.07 13.49 22.57
CA LEU A 730 -16.47 13.78 22.95
C LEU A 730 -16.77 15.28 23.15
N PRO A 731 -15.97 16.08 23.89
CA PRO A 731 -16.22 17.52 24.03
C PRO A 731 -16.16 18.26 22.70
N LEU A 732 -15.19 17.92 21.85
CA LEU A 732 -14.96 18.55 20.56
C LEU A 732 -16.08 18.24 19.57
N LEU A 733 -16.60 17.01 19.60
CA LEU A 733 -17.73 16.58 18.75
C LEU A 733 -19.05 17.22 19.20
N CYS A 734 -19.25 17.46 20.50
CA CYS A 734 -20.41 18.22 20.98
C CYS A 734 -20.39 19.68 20.47
N GLY A 735 -19.20 20.26 20.31
CA GLY A 735 -19.04 21.59 19.68
C GLY A 735 -19.48 21.66 18.21
N TRP A 736 -19.74 20.52 17.54
CA TRP A 736 -20.29 20.51 16.18
C TRP A 736 -21.79 20.76 16.16
N PHE A 737 -22.48 20.77 17.31
CA PHE A 737 -23.92 21.02 17.34
C PHE A 737 -24.33 22.41 16.85
N GLU A 738 -23.41 23.38 16.89
CA GLU A 738 -23.61 24.74 16.35
C GLU A 738 -23.44 24.82 14.83
N ASP A 739 -22.94 23.75 14.18
CA ASP A 739 -22.67 23.73 12.74
C ASP A 739 -23.86 23.19 11.95
N ASP A 740 -24.73 24.12 11.50
CA ASP A 740 -25.88 23.82 10.64
C ASP A 740 -25.51 23.71 9.14
N SER A 741 -24.22 23.68 8.80
CA SER A 741 -23.78 23.48 7.42
C SER A 741 -24.26 22.12 6.89
N ARG A 742 -24.69 22.09 5.62
CA ARG A 742 -25.20 20.89 4.97
C ARG A 742 -24.13 20.24 4.08
N PRO A 743 -24.00 18.90 4.09
CA PRO A 743 -23.20 18.19 3.11
C PRO A 743 -23.77 18.35 1.70
N ALA A 744 -22.89 18.45 0.70
CA ALA A 744 -23.28 18.68 -0.69
C ALA A 744 -24.13 17.52 -1.25
N GLU A 745 -23.79 16.28 -0.90
CA GLU A 745 -24.50 15.08 -1.38
C GLU A 745 -25.70 14.68 -0.51
N ARG A 746 -25.85 15.27 0.68
CA ARG A 746 -26.95 15.00 1.63
C ARG A 746 -27.57 16.30 2.14
N PRO A 747 -28.27 17.06 1.29
CA PRO A 747 -28.86 18.34 1.69
C PRO A 747 -29.95 18.23 2.78
N GLY A 748 -30.36 17.01 3.15
CA GLY A 748 -31.32 16.72 4.21
C GLY A 748 -30.73 16.51 5.61
N ALA A 749 -29.40 16.47 5.75
CA ALA A 749 -28.71 16.36 7.05
C ALA A 749 -27.72 17.53 7.23
N THR A 750 -27.45 17.95 8.46
CA THR A 750 -26.41 18.92 8.79
C THR A 750 -25.20 18.25 9.45
N VAL A 751 -24.09 18.97 9.57
CA VAL A 751 -22.93 18.53 10.36
C VAL A 751 -23.34 18.25 11.81
N ALA A 752 -24.23 19.08 12.39
CA ALA A 752 -24.81 18.82 13.70
C ALA A 752 -25.64 17.53 13.79
N ASP A 753 -26.37 17.15 12.72
CA ASP A 753 -27.06 15.84 12.66
C ASP A 753 -26.04 14.68 12.65
N ILE A 754 -24.95 14.82 11.90
CA ILE A 754 -23.90 13.79 11.81
C ILE A 754 -23.19 13.61 13.16
N ALA A 755 -22.89 14.71 13.86
CA ALA A 755 -22.32 14.65 15.21
C ALA A 755 -23.29 13.94 16.18
N HIS A 756 -24.58 14.27 16.12
CA HIS A 756 -25.61 13.62 16.92
C HIS A 756 -25.66 12.11 16.65
N ASP A 757 -25.65 11.70 15.39
CA ASP A 757 -25.68 10.29 14.98
C ASP A 757 -24.41 9.53 15.41
N LEU A 758 -23.23 10.14 15.30
CA LEU A 758 -21.97 9.55 15.75
C LEU A 758 -21.96 9.34 17.27
N LEU A 759 -22.36 10.36 18.03
CA LEU A 759 -22.45 10.28 19.49
C LEU A 759 -23.46 9.21 19.93
N TYR A 760 -24.60 9.11 19.24
CA TYR A 760 -25.60 8.08 19.52
C TYR A 760 -25.10 6.67 19.16
N ALA A 761 -24.54 6.47 17.96
CA ALA A 761 -24.05 5.17 17.50
C ALA A 761 -22.94 4.62 18.41
N HIS A 762 -22.06 5.50 18.90
CA HIS A 762 -20.90 5.13 19.73
C HIS A 762 -21.09 5.43 21.23
N ARG A 763 -22.33 5.68 21.69
CA ARG A 763 -22.64 6.12 23.07
C ARG A 763 -22.05 5.25 24.18
N ARG A 764 -21.87 3.96 23.92
CA ARG A 764 -21.39 2.96 24.89
C ARG A 764 -19.88 3.01 25.16
N LEU A 765 -19.09 3.74 24.38
CA LEU A 765 -17.63 3.81 24.56
C LEU A 765 -17.24 4.45 25.90
N ALA A 766 -17.91 5.55 26.27
CA ALA A 766 -17.63 6.29 27.50
C ALA A 766 -18.88 7.04 27.99
N LEU A 767 -19.90 6.30 28.42
CA LEU A 767 -21.22 6.86 28.79
C LEU A 767 -21.14 7.98 29.84
N ASP A 768 -20.32 7.81 30.88
CA ASP A 768 -20.19 8.83 31.92
C ASP A 768 -19.59 10.13 31.34
N ASN A 769 -18.49 10.06 30.60
CA ASN A 769 -17.89 11.22 29.94
C ASN A 769 -18.84 11.87 28.92
N LEU A 770 -19.57 11.06 28.15
CA LEU A 770 -20.57 11.54 27.19
C LEU A 770 -21.65 12.36 27.90
N THR A 771 -22.20 11.87 29.02
CA THR A 771 -23.20 12.63 29.78
C THR A 771 -22.64 13.96 30.30
N GLU A 772 -21.39 13.99 30.78
CA GLU A 772 -20.76 15.25 31.20
C GLU A 772 -20.60 16.23 30.05
N CYS A 773 -20.12 15.78 28.89
CA CYS A 773 -19.91 16.61 27.70
C CYS A 773 -21.24 17.16 27.15
N LEU A 774 -22.29 16.34 27.12
CA LEU A 774 -23.61 16.75 26.62
C LEU A 774 -24.24 17.83 27.49
N VAL A 775 -24.09 17.73 28.82
CA VAL A 775 -24.58 18.79 29.73
C VAL A 775 -23.74 20.05 29.61
N ASP A 776 -22.40 19.94 29.50
CA ASP A 776 -21.54 21.11 29.28
C ASP A 776 -21.82 21.83 27.96
N ALA A 777 -22.22 21.10 26.91
CA ALA A 777 -22.56 21.67 25.61
C ALA A 777 -23.82 22.55 25.64
N ALA A 778 -24.73 22.33 26.61
CA ALA A 778 -25.96 23.12 26.82
C ALA A 778 -26.77 23.41 25.52
N HIS A 779 -26.86 22.42 24.63
CA HIS A 779 -27.48 22.56 23.30
C HIS A 779 -28.75 21.71 23.17
N PRO A 780 -29.81 22.14 22.44
CA PRO A 780 -31.05 21.37 22.29
C PRO A 780 -30.85 19.94 21.75
N ARG A 781 -29.86 19.74 20.87
CA ARG A 781 -29.48 18.41 20.37
C ARG A 781 -28.82 17.52 21.43
N ALA A 782 -28.08 18.13 22.35
CA ALA A 782 -27.49 17.42 23.48
C ALA A 782 -28.60 17.00 24.47
N ASP A 783 -29.57 17.88 24.73
CA ASP A 783 -30.75 17.55 25.53
C ASP A 783 -31.57 16.41 24.92
N ALA A 784 -31.70 16.38 23.59
CA ALA A 784 -32.35 15.28 22.88
C ALA A 784 -31.61 13.95 23.09
N LEU A 785 -30.27 13.93 22.97
CA LEU A 785 -29.46 12.74 23.27
C LEU A 785 -29.59 12.31 24.73
N LEU A 786 -29.50 13.24 25.68
CA LEU A 786 -29.69 12.95 27.11
C LEU A 786 -31.09 12.36 27.39
N SER A 787 -32.11 12.79 26.63
CA SER A 787 -33.45 12.23 26.73
C SER A 787 -33.55 10.81 26.17
N LEU A 788 -32.85 10.51 25.08
CA LEU A 788 -32.73 9.14 24.56
C LEU A 788 -31.98 8.23 25.55
N LEU A 789 -30.87 8.72 26.11
CA LEU A 789 -30.10 8.00 27.13
C LEU A 789 -30.90 7.73 28.40
N ALA A 790 -31.86 8.58 28.74
CA ALA A 790 -32.77 8.35 29.87
C ALA A 790 -33.61 7.08 29.72
N VAL A 791 -33.94 6.71 28.48
CA VAL A 791 -34.72 5.51 28.15
C VAL A 791 -33.81 4.31 27.95
N GLU A 792 -32.74 4.47 27.16
CA GLU A 792 -31.92 3.35 26.70
C GLU A 792 -30.83 2.94 27.69
N GLU A 793 -30.25 3.91 28.40
CA GLU A 793 -29.12 3.70 29.31
C GLU A 793 -29.41 4.37 30.70
N PRO A 794 -30.57 4.07 31.33
CA PRO A 794 -31.07 4.81 32.50
C PRO A 794 -30.10 4.77 33.69
N SER A 795 -29.39 3.66 33.89
CA SER A 795 -28.42 3.50 34.97
C SER A 795 -27.24 4.47 34.85
N ALA A 796 -26.79 4.79 33.63
CA ALA A 796 -25.72 5.76 33.42
C ALA A 796 -26.21 7.18 33.70
N LEU A 797 -27.39 7.53 33.20
CA LEU A 797 -27.95 8.85 33.44
C LEU A 797 -28.29 9.09 34.92
N CYS A 798 -28.74 8.07 35.67
CA CYS A 798 -28.96 8.21 37.11
C CYS A 798 -27.67 8.53 37.88
N ARG A 799 -26.52 7.93 37.49
CA ARG A 799 -25.22 8.27 38.08
C ARG A 799 -24.79 9.69 37.73
N ALA A 800 -25.03 10.11 36.49
CA ALA A 800 -24.72 11.47 36.04
C ALA A 800 -25.55 12.51 36.82
N VAL A 801 -26.86 12.29 36.96
CA VAL A 801 -27.76 13.15 37.74
C VAL A 801 -27.31 13.27 39.20
N ASP A 802 -26.90 12.15 39.82
CA ASP A 802 -26.34 12.16 41.17
C ASP A 802 -25.07 13.02 41.24
N ARG A 803 -24.11 12.83 40.34
CA ARG A 803 -22.90 13.69 40.27
C ARG A 803 -23.27 15.17 40.09
N TRP A 804 -24.16 15.49 39.15
CA TRP A 804 -24.56 16.87 38.85
C TRP A 804 -25.25 17.56 40.02
N SER A 805 -26.04 16.84 40.83
CA SER A 805 -26.69 17.42 42.01
C SER A 805 -25.70 17.87 43.10
N HIS A 806 -24.49 17.29 43.11
CA HIS A 806 -23.41 17.60 44.03
C HIS A 806 -22.35 18.54 43.43
N ASP A 807 -22.47 18.95 42.17
CA ASP A 807 -21.55 19.90 41.54
C ASP A 807 -21.68 21.30 42.20
N PRO A 808 -20.65 22.15 42.18
CA PRO A 808 -20.79 23.54 42.63
C PRO A 808 -21.61 24.44 41.68
N ARG A 809 -21.72 24.08 40.39
CA ARG A 809 -22.28 24.94 39.33
C ARG A 809 -23.82 24.86 39.23
N PRO A 810 -24.55 25.99 39.31
CA PRO A 810 -26.03 26.01 39.25
C PRO A 810 -26.64 25.32 38.02
N GLU A 811 -26.02 25.47 36.85
CA GLU A 811 -26.45 24.84 35.60
C GLU A 811 -26.50 23.30 35.69
N ARG A 812 -25.61 22.69 36.48
CA ARG A 812 -25.59 21.24 36.72
C ARG A 812 -26.77 20.79 37.58
N HIS A 813 -27.24 21.61 38.52
CA HIS A 813 -28.43 21.29 39.31
C HIS A 813 -29.70 21.34 38.46
N VAL A 814 -29.79 22.29 37.53
CA VAL A 814 -30.88 22.37 36.55
C VAL A 814 -30.90 21.09 35.70
N ALA A 815 -29.74 20.66 35.18
CA ALA A 815 -29.62 19.42 34.43
C ALA A 815 -30.02 18.19 35.28
N ALA A 816 -29.60 18.12 36.54
CA ALA A 816 -29.97 17.06 37.48
C ALA A 816 -31.49 16.99 37.68
N ALA A 817 -32.15 18.14 37.87
CA ALA A 817 -33.59 18.24 38.06
C ALA A 817 -34.37 17.77 36.81
N VAL A 818 -34.01 18.29 35.64
CA VAL A 818 -34.71 18.01 34.37
C VAL A 818 -34.48 16.56 33.91
N HIS A 819 -33.23 16.12 33.83
CA HIS A 819 -32.90 14.78 33.33
C HIS A 819 -33.19 13.70 34.37
N GLY A 820 -33.15 14.03 35.67
CA GLY A 820 -33.62 13.14 36.73
C GLY A 820 -35.08 12.74 36.54
N LEU A 821 -35.97 13.72 36.26
CA LEU A 821 -37.38 13.46 35.97
C LEU A 821 -37.58 12.59 34.71
N ARG A 822 -36.77 12.82 33.66
CA ARG A 822 -36.81 12.03 32.42
C ARG A 822 -36.31 10.59 32.62
N ALA A 823 -35.32 10.36 33.48
CA ALA A 823 -34.77 9.03 33.78
C ALA A 823 -35.67 8.22 34.72
N ALA A 824 -36.42 8.90 35.60
CA ALA A 824 -37.16 8.27 36.68
C ALA A 824 -38.13 7.14 36.25
N PRO A 825 -38.89 7.24 35.13
CA PRO A 825 -39.73 6.15 34.64
C PRO A 825 -38.98 4.84 34.35
N TYR A 826 -37.70 4.94 34.00
CA TYR A 826 -36.86 3.82 33.55
C TYR A 826 -35.83 3.37 34.59
N ALA A 827 -35.66 4.15 35.67
CA ALA A 827 -34.74 3.85 36.76
C ALA A 827 -35.21 2.62 37.57
N SER A 828 -34.28 1.69 37.84
CA SER A 828 -34.51 0.52 38.68
C SER A 828 -33.33 0.28 39.63
N GLY A 829 -33.56 -0.46 40.72
CA GLY A 829 -32.54 -0.82 41.69
C GLY A 829 -31.77 0.38 42.25
N SER A 830 -30.44 0.35 42.12
CA SER A 830 -29.55 1.42 42.59
C SER A 830 -29.80 2.76 41.90
N GLY A 831 -30.25 2.79 40.63
CA GLY A 831 -30.57 4.02 39.91
C GLY A 831 -31.69 4.82 40.57
N GLY A 832 -32.74 4.15 41.06
CA GLY A 832 -33.80 4.79 41.82
C GLY A 832 -33.30 5.40 43.14
N GLY A 833 -32.36 4.71 43.80
CA GLY A 833 -31.69 5.21 45.00
C GLY A 833 -30.90 6.50 44.72
N LEU A 834 -30.11 6.52 43.64
CA LEU A 834 -29.33 7.70 43.21
C LEU A 834 -30.23 8.90 42.91
N LEU A 835 -31.32 8.72 42.16
CA LEU A 835 -32.27 9.81 41.88
C LEU A 835 -32.94 10.35 43.15
N ARG A 836 -33.22 9.48 44.13
CA ARG A 836 -33.77 9.90 45.43
C ARG A 836 -32.75 10.72 46.24
N PHE A 837 -31.48 10.32 46.24
CA PHE A 837 -30.42 11.09 46.89
C PHE A 837 -30.20 12.44 46.19
N ALA A 838 -30.10 12.45 44.86
CA ALA A 838 -29.98 13.67 44.08
C ALA A 838 -31.13 14.65 44.34
N ALA A 839 -32.38 14.17 44.37
CA ALA A 839 -33.54 15.00 44.68
C ALA A 839 -33.51 15.56 46.11
N ALA A 840 -33.04 14.78 47.09
CA ALA A 840 -32.85 15.27 48.46
C ALA A 840 -31.77 16.37 48.53
N THR A 841 -30.66 16.20 47.79
CA THR A 841 -29.58 17.20 47.67
C THR A 841 -30.10 18.50 47.05
N LEU A 842 -30.87 18.42 45.96
CA LEU A 842 -31.50 19.59 45.33
C LEU A 842 -32.49 20.30 46.27
N LEU A 843 -33.30 19.55 47.02
CA LEU A 843 -34.28 20.11 47.96
C LEU A 843 -33.63 20.80 49.17
N ALA A 844 -32.41 20.40 49.54
CA ALA A 844 -31.66 21.00 50.63
C ALA A 844 -31.03 22.37 50.25
N ARG A 845 -30.99 22.71 48.96
CA ARG A 845 -30.44 23.99 48.47
C ARG A 845 -31.48 25.10 48.60
N GLU A 846 -31.41 25.86 49.67
CA GLU A 846 -32.34 26.97 49.93
C GLU A 846 -32.21 28.13 48.93
N GLY A 847 -31.01 28.32 48.34
CA GLY A 847 -30.75 29.36 47.33
C GLY A 847 -31.32 29.07 45.94
N GLU A 848 -31.89 27.89 45.70
CA GLU A 848 -32.38 27.45 44.38
C GLU A 848 -33.85 26.95 44.43
N PRO A 849 -34.81 27.75 44.93
CA PRO A 849 -36.19 27.30 45.15
C PRO A 849 -36.91 26.87 43.87
N ALA A 850 -36.49 27.38 42.70
CA ALA A 850 -37.03 27.02 41.40
C ALA A 850 -36.86 25.52 41.06
N LEU A 851 -35.92 24.81 41.71
CA LEU A 851 -35.68 23.38 41.48
C LEU A 851 -36.45 22.47 42.45
N HIS A 852 -37.05 23.04 43.50
CA HIS A 852 -37.70 22.25 44.56
C HIS A 852 -38.92 21.49 44.03
N GLY A 853 -39.66 22.05 43.07
CA GLY A 853 -40.77 21.37 42.41
C GLY A 853 -40.34 20.08 41.73
N ALA A 854 -39.25 20.11 40.95
CA ALA A 854 -38.70 18.94 40.28
C ALA A 854 -38.20 17.88 41.27
N ALA A 855 -37.54 18.31 42.34
CA ALA A 855 -37.10 17.42 43.41
C ALA A 855 -38.28 16.74 44.14
N LEU A 856 -39.34 17.49 44.45
CA LEU A 856 -40.56 16.96 45.07
C LEU A 856 -41.25 15.95 44.15
N ALA A 857 -41.39 16.27 42.85
CA ALA A 857 -41.96 15.37 41.87
C ALA A 857 -41.18 14.04 41.77
N LEU A 858 -39.85 14.06 41.85
CA LEU A 858 -39.02 12.85 41.93
C LEU A 858 -39.26 12.05 43.21
N LEU A 859 -39.23 12.71 44.37
CA LEU A 859 -39.37 12.07 45.68
C LEU A 859 -40.73 11.41 45.90
N LEU A 860 -41.79 11.91 45.26
CA LEU A 860 -43.14 11.31 45.33
C LEU A 860 -43.21 9.92 44.68
N ARG A 861 -42.34 9.64 43.71
CA ARG A 861 -42.31 8.35 43.01
C ARG A 861 -41.88 7.21 43.93
N TYR A 862 -40.99 7.50 44.88
CA TYR A 862 -40.42 6.49 45.78
C TYR A 862 -41.26 6.37 47.08
N PRO A 863 -41.81 5.18 47.40
CA PRO A 863 -42.68 4.98 48.56
C PRO A 863 -42.06 5.42 49.89
N GLU A 864 -40.77 5.19 50.08
CA GLU A 864 -40.06 5.51 51.33
C GLU A 864 -39.86 7.01 51.60
N SER A 865 -39.80 7.85 50.56
CA SER A 865 -39.67 9.31 50.72
C SER A 865 -41.01 10.04 50.67
N ARG A 866 -42.03 9.45 50.04
CA ARG A 866 -43.33 10.09 49.78
C ARG A 866 -44.01 10.68 51.02
N PRO A 867 -44.18 9.97 52.16
CA PRO A 867 -44.89 10.51 53.32
C PRO A 867 -44.26 11.79 53.87
N ARG A 868 -42.93 11.91 53.80
CA ARG A 868 -42.19 13.08 54.30
C ARG A 868 -42.38 14.31 53.41
N HIS A 869 -42.64 14.13 52.12
CA HIS A 869 -42.62 15.20 51.13
C HIS A 869 -43.99 15.53 50.53
N LEU A 870 -45.02 14.70 50.78
CA LEU A 870 -46.36 14.86 50.20
C LEU A 870 -46.99 16.22 50.48
N ALA A 871 -46.96 16.70 51.72
CA ALA A 871 -47.56 18.00 52.07
C ALA A 871 -46.92 19.17 51.30
N ARG A 872 -45.58 19.15 51.13
CA ARG A 872 -44.85 20.16 50.37
C ARG A 872 -45.16 20.08 48.87
N ALA A 873 -45.29 18.87 48.32
CA ALA A 873 -45.65 18.68 46.92
C ALA A 873 -47.09 19.14 46.62
N LEU A 874 -48.06 18.86 47.51
CA LEU A 874 -49.44 19.35 47.34
C LEU A 874 -49.53 20.88 47.44
N ALA A 875 -48.69 21.52 48.26
CA ALA A 875 -48.58 22.97 48.30
C ALA A 875 -48.01 23.53 46.98
N ALA A 876 -46.96 22.91 46.45
CA ALA A 876 -46.37 23.29 45.16
C ALA A 876 -47.36 23.11 43.99
N TYR A 877 -48.12 22.01 43.97
CA TYR A 877 -49.19 21.77 42.97
C TYR A 877 -50.26 22.88 43.00
N ARG A 878 -50.70 23.29 44.20
CA ARG A 878 -51.67 24.39 44.35
C ARG A 878 -51.10 25.73 43.86
N ALA A 879 -49.80 25.95 44.07
CA ALA A 879 -49.09 27.14 43.62
C ALA A 879 -48.75 27.13 42.11
N ASP A 880 -49.23 26.13 41.37
CA ASP A 880 -48.98 25.96 39.94
C ASP A 880 -47.50 25.80 39.57
N ASP A 881 -46.75 25.06 40.41
CA ASP A 881 -45.37 24.72 40.11
C ASP A 881 -45.27 23.93 38.78
N PRO A 882 -44.35 24.32 37.86
CA PRO A 882 -44.28 23.74 36.53
C PRO A 882 -43.85 22.25 36.50
N PHE A 883 -43.24 21.73 37.56
CA PHE A 883 -42.75 20.35 37.63
C PHE A 883 -43.64 19.43 38.46
N VAL A 884 -44.32 19.97 39.48
CA VAL A 884 -45.31 19.19 40.25
C VAL A 884 -46.64 19.22 39.53
N THR A 885 -46.74 18.45 38.45
CA THR A 885 -47.97 18.35 37.65
C THR A 885 -48.95 17.34 38.26
N ALA A 886 -50.16 17.25 37.71
CA ALA A 886 -51.12 16.25 38.17
C ALA A 886 -50.55 14.83 38.01
N GLN A 887 -49.85 14.55 36.91
CA GLN A 887 -49.23 13.24 36.71
C GLN A 887 -48.13 12.92 37.74
N ALA A 888 -47.41 13.93 38.25
CA ALA A 888 -46.42 13.74 39.31
C ALA A 888 -47.05 13.24 40.63
N LEU A 889 -48.35 13.53 40.86
CA LEU A 889 -49.10 13.06 42.03
C LEU A 889 -49.64 11.63 41.88
N ALA A 890 -49.53 10.99 40.71
CA ALA A 890 -50.06 9.64 40.49
C ALA A 890 -49.60 8.59 41.50
N PRO A 891 -48.31 8.53 41.88
CA PRO A 891 -47.85 7.58 42.90
C PRO A 891 -48.46 7.84 44.28
N ALA A 892 -48.79 9.10 44.59
CA ALA A 892 -49.43 9.48 45.84
C ALA A 892 -50.93 9.25 45.84
N LEU A 893 -51.62 9.44 44.70
CA LEU A 893 -53.05 9.18 44.57
C LEU A 893 -53.41 7.72 44.94
N ALA A 894 -52.54 6.77 44.59
CA ALA A 894 -52.73 5.36 44.90
C ALA A 894 -52.55 5.03 46.40
N ALA A 895 -51.77 5.83 47.14
CA ALA A 895 -51.43 5.57 48.54
C ALA A 895 -52.25 6.42 49.52
N GLU A 896 -52.48 7.69 49.19
CA GLU A 896 -53.16 8.71 50.00
C GLU A 896 -54.10 9.52 49.09
N PRO A 897 -55.27 8.95 48.72
CA PRO A 897 -56.14 9.55 47.71
C PRO A 897 -56.81 10.85 48.20
N GLU A 898 -57.18 10.95 49.48
CA GLU A 898 -57.93 12.12 49.99
C GLU A 898 -57.14 13.44 49.89
N PRO A 899 -55.87 13.54 50.34
CA PRO A 899 -55.10 14.78 50.21
C PRO A 899 -54.85 15.19 48.77
N VAL A 900 -54.64 14.21 47.87
CA VAL A 900 -54.43 14.48 46.44
C VAL A 900 -55.71 14.99 45.78
N LEU A 901 -56.85 14.33 46.03
CA LEU A 901 -58.16 14.74 45.52
C LEU A 901 -58.56 16.14 46.00
N ALA A 902 -58.23 16.49 47.25
CA ALA A 902 -58.43 17.85 47.78
C ALA A 902 -57.61 18.89 47.01
N ALA A 903 -56.31 18.64 46.80
CA ALA A 903 -55.45 19.55 46.04
C ALA A 903 -55.89 19.69 44.57
N LEU A 904 -56.31 18.59 43.92
CA LEU A 904 -56.90 18.63 42.57
C LEU A 904 -58.16 19.50 42.53
N ARG A 905 -59.07 19.35 43.51
CA ARG A 905 -60.29 20.16 43.60
C ARG A 905 -59.98 21.65 43.67
N GLU A 906 -59.06 22.03 44.56
CA GLU A 906 -58.65 23.43 44.75
C GLU A 906 -58.02 24.00 43.47
N ARG A 907 -57.05 23.31 42.84
CA ARG A 907 -56.39 23.79 41.61
C ARG A 907 -57.34 23.88 40.42
N LEU A 908 -58.31 22.97 40.31
CA LEU A 908 -59.29 22.94 39.23
C LEU A 908 -60.35 24.04 39.35
N ALA A 909 -60.57 24.60 40.55
CA ALA A 909 -61.44 25.76 40.73
C ALA A 909 -60.81 27.05 40.18
N GLU A 910 -59.48 27.14 40.14
CA GLU A 910 -58.77 28.33 39.67
C GLU A 910 -58.75 28.48 38.13
N PRO A 911 -58.74 29.72 37.60
CA PRO A 911 -58.52 29.98 36.18
C PRO A 911 -57.16 29.44 35.71
N GLY A 912 -57.10 28.85 34.51
CA GLY A 912 -55.85 28.35 33.92
C GLY A 912 -55.39 26.97 34.41
N GLY A 913 -56.12 26.29 35.30
CA GLY A 913 -55.79 24.93 35.73
C GLY A 913 -55.67 23.94 34.57
N ALA A 914 -54.70 23.03 34.63
CA ALA A 914 -54.48 21.96 33.65
C ALA A 914 -55.56 20.85 33.72
N VAL A 915 -56.82 21.23 33.48
CA VAL A 915 -58.02 20.39 33.63
C VAL A 915 -57.90 19.05 32.89
N ALA A 916 -57.34 19.07 31.69
CA ALA A 916 -57.16 17.86 30.90
C ALA A 916 -56.18 16.86 31.53
N GLU A 917 -55.15 17.36 32.22
CA GLU A 917 -54.12 16.52 32.85
C GLU A 917 -54.64 15.91 34.16
N ALA A 918 -55.27 16.72 35.02
CA ALA A 918 -55.89 16.23 36.26
C ALA A 918 -56.98 15.18 35.98
N LEU A 919 -57.83 15.41 34.96
CA LEU A 919 -58.81 14.41 34.53
C LEU A 919 -58.14 13.19 33.89
N GLY A 920 -57.00 13.36 33.21
CA GLY A 920 -56.18 12.28 32.70
C GLY A 920 -55.70 11.36 33.83
N LEU A 921 -55.10 11.94 34.87
CA LEU A 921 -54.67 11.23 36.08
C LEU A 921 -55.83 10.45 36.72
N LEU A 922 -56.98 11.10 36.94
CA LEU A 922 -58.14 10.45 37.55
C LEU A 922 -58.70 9.31 36.69
N ALA A 923 -58.52 9.36 35.36
CA ALA A 923 -58.96 8.31 34.44
C ALA A 923 -58.05 7.07 34.50
N GLU A 924 -56.80 7.24 34.93
CA GLU A 924 -55.83 6.15 35.10
C GLU A 924 -55.98 5.43 36.45
N ALA A 925 -56.70 6.01 37.41
CA ALA A 925 -56.94 5.41 38.72
C ALA A 925 -57.58 4.02 38.61
N GLN A 926 -57.03 3.04 39.33
CA GLN A 926 -57.51 1.66 39.33
C GLN A 926 -58.48 1.36 40.49
N ASP A 927 -58.31 2.06 41.61
CA ASP A 927 -59.15 1.88 42.79
C ASP A 927 -60.58 2.39 42.52
N PRO A 928 -61.62 1.54 42.64
CA PRO A 928 -63.00 1.94 42.38
C PRO A 928 -63.49 3.11 43.25
N ALA A 929 -62.99 3.24 44.49
CA ALA A 929 -63.36 4.36 45.35
C ALA A 929 -62.78 5.68 44.82
N THR A 930 -61.51 5.68 44.43
CA THR A 930 -60.83 6.83 43.79
C THR A 930 -61.49 7.22 42.48
N VAL A 931 -61.86 6.25 41.63
CA VAL A 931 -62.61 6.50 40.37
C VAL A 931 -63.96 7.16 40.67
N ARG A 932 -64.68 6.69 41.69
CA ARG A 932 -65.95 7.28 42.11
C ARG A 932 -65.77 8.71 42.61
N GLN A 933 -64.74 8.98 43.42
CA GLN A 933 -64.44 10.33 43.90
C GLN A 933 -64.04 11.27 42.76
N GLY A 934 -63.26 10.79 41.79
CA GLY A 934 -62.92 11.56 40.57
C GLY A 934 -64.16 11.88 39.72
N LEU A 935 -65.12 10.95 39.62
CA LEU A 935 -66.41 11.20 38.96
C LEU A 935 -67.28 12.24 39.68
N LEU A 936 -67.25 12.26 41.02
CA LEU A 936 -67.95 13.27 41.82
C LEU A 936 -67.29 14.65 41.65
N LEU A 937 -65.96 14.71 41.70
CA LEU A 937 -65.21 15.94 41.43
C LEU A 937 -65.48 16.47 40.01
N ALA A 938 -65.53 15.59 39.00
CA ALA A 938 -65.90 15.98 37.65
C ALA A 938 -67.35 16.51 37.54
N ALA A 939 -68.27 15.98 38.36
CA ALA A 939 -69.66 16.44 38.43
C ALA A 939 -69.76 17.83 39.08
N GLU A 940 -69.00 18.08 40.14
CA GLU A 940 -68.83 19.40 40.77
C GLU A 940 -68.29 20.41 39.75
N LEU A 941 -67.19 20.07 39.06
CA LEU A 941 -66.60 20.94 38.02
C LEU A 941 -67.53 21.23 36.84
N LEU A 942 -68.41 20.29 36.48
CA LEU A 942 -69.41 20.53 35.44
C LEU A 942 -70.49 21.54 35.89
N ALA A 943 -70.84 21.51 37.19
CA ALA A 943 -71.81 22.44 37.76
C ALA A 943 -71.24 23.86 37.82
N ASP A 944 -69.98 23.99 38.28
CA ASP A 944 -69.34 25.29 38.49
C ASP A 944 -68.76 25.90 37.21
N HIS A 945 -68.32 25.06 36.26
CA HIS A 945 -67.65 25.46 35.02
C HIS A 945 -68.22 24.75 33.77
N PRO A 946 -69.47 25.06 33.37
CA PRO A 946 -70.14 24.41 32.24
C PRO A 946 -69.39 24.58 30.90
N GLU A 947 -68.57 25.61 30.75
CA GLU A 947 -67.72 25.82 29.57
C GLU A 947 -66.67 24.72 29.34
N ARG A 948 -66.37 23.90 30.36
CA ARG A 948 -65.38 22.80 30.29
C ARG A 948 -65.99 21.46 29.84
N ALA A 949 -67.27 21.46 29.45
CA ALA A 949 -68.05 20.26 29.10
C ALA A 949 -67.36 19.29 28.14
N ASP A 950 -66.66 19.79 27.11
CA ASP A 950 -65.96 18.95 26.13
C ASP A 950 -64.83 18.11 26.75
N ARG A 951 -64.09 18.67 27.72
CA ARG A 951 -63.00 17.96 28.42
C ARG A 951 -63.55 16.92 29.39
N LEU A 952 -64.63 17.25 30.10
CA LEU A 952 -65.32 16.32 31.01
C LEU A 952 -66.02 15.19 30.25
N ALA A 953 -66.56 15.47 29.05
CA ALA A 953 -67.07 14.45 28.14
C ALA A 953 -65.95 13.51 27.65
N ALA A 954 -64.76 14.04 27.36
CA ALA A 954 -63.59 13.23 27.01
C ALA A 954 -63.13 12.32 28.17
N TYR A 955 -63.17 12.82 29.40
CA TYR A 955 -62.90 12.04 30.61
C TYR A 955 -63.90 10.89 30.80
N ALA A 956 -65.20 11.17 30.64
CA ALA A 956 -66.26 10.16 30.72
C ALA A 956 -66.08 9.06 29.65
N ASP A 957 -65.73 9.45 28.43
CA ASP A 957 -65.46 8.56 27.31
C ASP A 957 -64.26 7.63 27.60
N ARG A 958 -63.14 8.16 28.13
CA ARG A 958 -61.99 7.34 28.55
C ARG A 958 -62.36 6.33 29.64
N LEU A 959 -63.14 6.74 30.65
CA LEU A 959 -63.59 5.84 31.71
C LEU A 959 -64.52 4.73 31.20
N LEU A 960 -65.42 5.05 30.27
CA LEU A 960 -66.29 4.07 29.61
C LEU A 960 -65.48 3.07 28.77
N ALA A 961 -64.48 3.54 28.03
CA ALA A 961 -63.57 2.68 27.26
C ALA A 961 -62.79 1.71 28.17
N ARG A 962 -62.57 2.08 29.45
CA ARG A 962 -61.95 1.25 30.48
C ARG A 962 -62.96 0.42 31.30
N GLY A 963 -64.25 0.48 30.97
CA GLY A 963 -65.30 -0.33 31.61
C GLY A 963 -65.89 0.25 32.90
N HIS A 964 -65.58 1.48 33.27
CA HIS A 964 -66.12 2.13 34.47
C HIS A 964 -67.50 2.75 34.20
N ARG A 965 -68.35 2.78 35.25
CA ARG A 965 -69.68 3.42 35.19
C ARG A 965 -69.56 4.91 35.47
N VAL A 966 -69.94 5.77 34.52
CA VAL A 966 -69.84 7.24 34.64
C VAL A 966 -71.13 7.94 35.12
N THR A 967 -72.11 7.18 35.62
CA THR A 967 -73.41 7.70 36.09
C THR A 967 -73.32 8.91 37.03
N PRO A 968 -72.38 8.99 38.01
CA PRO A 968 -72.29 10.17 38.88
C PRO A 968 -72.01 11.47 38.14
N LEU A 969 -71.22 11.44 37.06
CA LEU A 969 -70.93 12.60 36.21
C LEU A 969 -72.11 12.95 35.28
N LEU A 970 -72.91 11.97 34.89
CA LEU A 970 -74.07 12.18 34.01
C LEU A 970 -75.30 12.72 34.75
N ALA A 971 -75.39 12.52 36.07
CA ALA A 971 -76.53 12.97 36.89
C ALA A 971 -76.81 14.48 36.78
N PRO A 972 -75.81 15.39 36.90
CA PRO A 972 -76.04 16.84 36.79
C PRO A 972 -76.36 17.34 35.37
N LEU A 973 -76.09 16.55 34.30
CA LEU A 973 -76.31 17.00 32.91
C LEU A 973 -77.77 17.37 32.59
N ARG A 974 -78.75 16.86 33.34
CA ARG A 974 -80.18 17.13 33.10
C ARG A 974 -80.53 18.61 33.27
N GLY A 975 -79.84 19.29 34.19
CA GLY A 975 -80.03 20.73 34.46
C GLY A 975 -79.17 21.66 33.60
N GLN A 976 -78.26 21.12 32.78
CA GLN A 976 -77.27 21.91 32.04
C GLN A 976 -77.80 22.43 30.69
N PRO A 977 -77.27 23.56 30.16
CA PRO A 977 -77.66 24.12 28.87
C PRO A 977 -77.53 23.14 27.70
N PRO A 978 -78.30 23.30 26.61
CA PRO A 978 -78.24 22.42 25.44
C PRO A 978 -76.84 22.26 24.83
N ALA A 979 -76.00 23.31 24.88
CA ALA A 979 -74.63 23.27 24.38
C ALA A 979 -73.75 22.26 25.16
N VAL A 980 -73.84 22.24 26.49
CA VAL A 980 -73.14 21.30 27.38
C VAL A 980 -73.59 19.86 27.14
N ARG A 981 -74.91 19.65 26.99
CA ARG A 981 -75.45 18.31 26.71
C ARG A 981 -75.01 17.77 25.34
N ARG A 982 -74.86 18.64 24.34
CA ARG A 982 -74.35 18.25 23.00
C ARG A 982 -72.90 17.77 23.05
N ALA A 983 -72.04 18.40 23.85
CA ALA A 983 -70.64 17.98 24.04
C ALA A 983 -70.52 16.52 24.50
N PHE A 984 -71.32 16.13 25.51
CA PHE A 984 -71.38 14.75 26.00
C PHE A 984 -72.04 13.81 24.98
N ALA A 985 -73.16 14.22 24.37
CA ALA A 985 -73.86 13.39 23.38
C ALA A 985 -72.98 13.07 22.16
N ALA A 986 -72.16 14.03 21.69
CA ALA A 986 -71.28 13.85 20.53
C ALA A 986 -70.21 12.76 20.74
N ARG A 987 -69.72 12.59 21.97
CA ARG A 987 -68.73 11.53 22.30
C ARG A 987 -69.38 10.22 22.69
N LEU A 988 -70.45 10.26 23.51
CA LEU A 988 -71.17 9.07 23.98
C LEU A 988 -71.95 8.34 22.87
N ALA A 989 -72.26 9.02 21.75
CA ALA A 989 -72.91 8.41 20.60
C ALA A 989 -71.94 7.67 19.65
N ARG A 990 -70.62 7.76 19.86
CA ARG A 990 -69.64 7.04 19.03
C ARG A 990 -69.77 5.52 19.28
N PRO A 991 -69.89 4.68 18.24
CA PRO A 991 -69.91 3.24 18.41
C PRO A 991 -68.53 2.76 18.91
N GLY A 992 -68.45 2.38 20.18
CA GLY A 992 -67.24 1.77 20.76
C GLY A 992 -66.93 0.39 20.16
N PRO A 993 -65.66 -0.04 20.15
CA PRO A 993 -65.25 -1.32 19.61
C PRO A 993 -65.70 -2.47 20.53
N ALA A 994 -66.50 -3.35 19.95
CA ALA A 994 -66.87 -4.70 20.39
C ALA A 994 -67.94 -4.89 21.50
N PRO A 995 -68.74 -5.97 21.38
CA PRO A 995 -70.07 -6.08 21.98
C PRO A 995 -70.08 -7.06 23.15
N GLY A 996 -70.60 -6.63 24.31
CA GLY A 996 -70.79 -7.57 25.41
C GLY A 996 -70.90 -6.93 26.78
N ARG A 997 -71.80 -5.95 26.95
CA ARG A 997 -72.48 -5.60 28.21
C ARG A 997 -73.42 -4.43 27.94
N ALA A 998 -74.63 -4.51 28.50
CA ALA A 998 -75.83 -3.76 28.15
C ALA A 998 -75.58 -2.25 27.86
N ARG A 999 -75.93 -1.84 26.62
CA ARG A 999 -76.04 -0.42 26.24
C ARG A 999 -77.22 0.20 26.96
N TRP A 1000 -76.98 1.31 27.68
CA TRP A 1000 -78.03 2.25 28.05
C TRP A 1000 -78.41 3.06 26.81
N THR A 1001 -79.58 2.79 26.24
CA THR A 1001 -80.21 3.64 25.23
C THR A 1001 -80.74 4.88 25.93
N VAL A 1002 -80.01 6.00 25.90
CA VAL A 1002 -80.57 7.29 26.31
C VAL A 1002 -81.34 7.86 25.12
N CYS A 1003 -82.63 7.53 25.03
CA CYS A 1003 -83.56 8.24 24.16
C CYS A 1003 -83.88 9.61 24.76
N TRP A 1004 -83.24 10.68 24.28
CA TRP A 1004 -83.76 12.03 24.48
C TRP A 1004 -84.90 12.28 23.48
N ARG A 1005 -86.14 11.92 23.86
CA ARG A 1005 -87.34 12.52 23.27
C ARG A 1005 -87.98 13.44 24.31
N GLY A 1006 -88.21 14.68 23.88
CA GLY A 1006 -88.84 15.71 24.70
C GLY A 1006 -90.31 15.42 24.96
N SER A 1007 -90.82 16.14 25.95
CA SER A 1007 -92.17 16.15 26.51
C SER A 1007 -92.44 15.10 27.60
N ALA A 1008 -93.15 15.57 28.62
CA ALA A 1008 -93.24 15.01 29.95
C ALA A 1008 -93.94 13.64 30.01
N THR A 1009 -93.49 12.76 30.91
CA THR A 1009 -94.19 12.25 32.12
C THR A 1009 -93.72 10.81 32.44
N ARG A 1010 -93.31 10.57 33.71
CA ARG A 1010 -92.99 9.31 34.42
C ARG A 1010 -91.63 8.63 34.16
N TRP A 1011 -90.91 8.41 35.28
CA TRP A 1011 -89.65 7.69 35.40
C TRP A 1011 -89.90 6.33 36.08
N CYS A 1012 -89.42 5.25 35.46
CA CYS A 1012 -88.91 4.05 36.12
C CYS A 1012 -87.49 3.86 35.61
#